data_AF-A0A947DDJ5-F1
#
_entry.id   AF-A0A947DDJ5-F1
#
_cell.length_a   1.000
_cell.length_b   1.000
_cell.length_c   1.000
_cell.angle_alpha   90.00
_cell.angle_beta   90.00
_cell.angle_gamma   90.00
#
_symmetry.space_group_name_H-M   'P 1'
#
loop_
_entity.id
_entity.type
_entity.pdbx_description
1 polymer ?
#
loop_
_entity_poly.entity_id
_entity_poly.type
_entity_poly.pdbx_seq_one_letter_code
_entity_poly.pdbx_strand_id
1 'polypeptide(L)'
;MAGTGNNLKSSIKQANNQVTLSGIIRWTDSQGQAHAVRESTVKIWDQESVGADQLVTTVTTDQFGNYTATFDNDDGFFSGGRDIYLEVVADGPHHFVEGTVDRDNTAYSVKSMVIDDIPDGPRTLAFTLGNKTEAERAFSVSDALYVGSMFAKTLRGTPPVVEANYTTDGSFFLPSSQSINIDADDAWDWDVILHEYGHFLAEEDKLSNSPGGSHAAGKSNLASQGKVRAIRLAWDEGLSTYLSIAAQQVAQEAGILPGILNTGDTRYTDLIESNISYDLEDEGIRFSRGEADELSVSRILFDLADSNQDLFRHGLRDTISYGHQGLYDLLKTIPNLETLDDLWNHFERGSLTDRQLAEIGAIFEEAHVSPSPQNTLYVNFPSGDESPPPTFFWWASNNYANDEFQVIIFDQAFNRIAISPKVKDATQWTMTEEQWAQLKENPGQYNFVITGSDTDDGPTTGNYWSGAYEFTVLKKSLSEPIPEDIPADWPPLDNWPSGGWTIPPEGEWTPKSGIDWTPKEWTDTPNLPQDSKSVDNLVGRLEQSSLVGANKETDPLTDSFSEIQSPGLEIPLTLDEDLSLTGSNLIASDGIENNPLSLGVDEPRSTYLEDNSGLSVHNLPLIPGVVPSEFSVAVNPSGLG
;
A
#
# COMPACT_ATOMS: atom_id res chain seq x y z
N MET A 1 85.25 -49.23 11.58
CA MET A 1 83.78 -49.30 11.79
C MET A 1 83.40 -48.30 12.85
N ALA A 2 82.93 -47.12 12.44
CA ALA A 2 82.28 -46.14 13.30
C ALA A 2 81.32 -45.38 12.38
N GLY A 3 80.03 -45.74 12.44
CA GLY A 3 78.96 -45.08 11.71
C GLY A 3 78.17 -44.22 12.68
N THR A 4 78.32 -42.91 12.59
CA THR A 4 77.47 -41.94 13.27
C THR A 4 76.19 -41.79 12.47
N GLY A 5 75.09 -42.35 12.99
CA GLY A 5 73.75 -42.14 12.46
C GLY A 5 73.29 -40.71 12.71
N ASN A 6 73.09 -39.96 11.63
CA ASN A 6 72.37 -38.70 11.65
C ASN A 6 70.89 -38.99 11.91
N ASN A 7 70.40 -38.60 13.08
CA ASN A 7 68.97 -38.43 13.34
C ASN A 7 68.47 -37.23 12.55
N LEU A 8 68.04 -37.46 11.32
CA LEU A 8 67.12 -36.56 10.63
C LEU A 8 65.78 -36.61 11.39
N LYS A 9 65.59 -35.71 12.35
CA LYS A 9 64.25 -35.26 12.72
C LYS A 9 63.68 -34.62 11.45
N SER A 10 62.89 -35.38 10.70
CA SER A 10 62.00 -34.82 9.71
C SER A 10 61.12 -33.80 10.43
N SER A 11 61.37 -32.52 10.18
CA SER A 11 60.36 -31.49 10.38
C SER A 11 59.19 -31.88 9.49
N ILE A 12 58.21 -32.57 10.05
CA ILE A 12 56.88 -32.63 9.46
C ILE A 12 56.48 -31.16 9.41
N LYS A 13 56.47 -30.58 8.20
CA LYS A 13 55.78 -29.32 7.98
C LYS A 13 54.35 -29.60 8.42
N GLN A 14 53.98 -29.10 9.60
CA GLN A 14 52.59 -29.03 10.01
C GLN A 14 51.83 -28.49 8.81
N ALA A 15 50.84 -29.25 8.34
CA ALA A 15 49.91 -28.75 7.34
C ALA A 15 49.45 -27.37 7.84
N ASN A 16 49.42 -26.39 6.93
CA ASN A 16 49.23 -24.97 7.25
C ASN A 16 48.25 -24.80 8.43
N ASN A 17 48.75 -24.27 9.55
CA ASN A 17 48.05 -24.02 10.83
C ASN A 17 46.94 -22.96 10.64
N GLN A 18 46.00 -23.29 9.77
CA GLN A 18 45.06 -22.36 9.16
C GLN A 18 43.76 -23.11 8.92
N VAL A 19 42.67 -22.46 9.28
CA VAL A 19 41.31 -22.90 9.04
C VAL A 19 40.71 -21.98 8.00
N THR A 20 40.02 -22.55 7.02
CA THR A 20 39.11 -21.81 6.14
C THR A 20 37.69 -22.25 6.50
N LEU A 21 37.00 -21.43 7.28
CA LEU A 21 35.61 -21.68 7.68
C LEU A 21 34.67 -21.08 6.63
N SER A 22 33.65 -21.82 6.26
CA SER A 22 32.60 -21.37 5.34
C SER A 22 31.26 -21.94 5.76
N GLY A 23 30.16 -21.37 5.30
CA GLY A 23 28.85 -21.92 5.61
C GLY A 23 27.74 -21.06 5.08
N ILE A 24 26.51 -21.50 5.37
CA ILE A 24 25.29 -20.74 5.09
C ILE A 24 24.59 -20.52 6.41
N ILE A 25 24.22 -19.27 6.68
CA ILE A 25 23.46 -18.88 7.85
C ILE A 25 22.02 -18.59 7.42
N ARG A 26 21.07 -19.19 8.14
CA ARG A 26 19.64 -19.03 7.90
C ARG A 26 18.90 -18.64 9.15
N TRP A 27 17.77 -17.99 9.02
CA TRP A 27 16.85 -17.70 10.12
C TRP A 27 15.49 -18.35 9.85
N THR A 28 14.69 -18.61 10.88
CA THR A 28 13.43 -19.34 10.74
C THR A 28 12.24 -18.38 10.89
N ASP A 29 11.28 -18.40 9.96
CA ASP A 29 10.09 -17.55 10.03
C ASP A 29 9.00 -18.10 10.97
N SER A 30 7.89 -17.37 11.13
CA SER A 30 6.74 -17.77 11.95
C SER A 30 6.10 -19.10 11.52
N GLN A 31 6.25 -19.49 10.25
CA GLN A 31 5.75 -20.75 9.66
C GLN A 31 6.77 -21.89 9.71
N GLY A 32 7.96 -21.65 10.27
CA GLY A 32 9.03 -22.65 10.36
C GLY A 32 9.85 -22.80 9.08
N GLN A 33 9.70 -21.93 8.08
CA GLN A 33 10.54 -21.92 6.89
C GLN A 33 11.87 -21.22 7.16
N ALA A 34 12.93 -21.70 6.52
CA ALA A 34 14.27 -21.16 6.72
C ALA A 34 14.67 -20.23 5.56
N HIS A 35 15.06 -19.00 5.91
CA HIS A 35 15.45 -17.93 4.98
C HIS A 35 16.92 -17.56 5.17
N ALA A 36 17.55 -16.95 4.16
CA ALA A 36 18.94 -16.52 4.29
C ALA A 36 19.07 -15.37 5.29
N VAL A 37 20.11 -15.38 6.14
CA VAL A 37 20.51 -14.17 6.87
C VAL A 37 21.34 -13.32 5.93
N ARG A 38 20.77 -12.22 5.42
CA ARG A 38 21.34 -11.44 4.31
C ARG A 38 22.16 -10.26 4.81
N GLU A 39 23.39 -10.16 4.31
CA GLU A 39 24.32 -9.04 4.58
C GLU A 39 24.60 -8.74 6.07
N SER A 40 24.40 -9.71 6.95
CA SER A 40 24.60 -9.51 8.39
C SER A 40 26.02 -9.82 8.85
N THR A 41 26.41 -9.17 9.94
CA THR A 41 27.70 -9.37 10.59
C THR A 41 27.78 -10.75 11.24
N VAL A 42 28.87 -11.46 10.97
CA VAL A 42 29.24 -12.74 11.58
C VAL A 42 30.57 -12.58 12.29
N LYS A 43 30.55 -12.68 13.61
CA LYS A 43 31.75 -12.69 14.45
C LYS A 43 32.13 -14.15 14.73
N ILE A 44 33.38 -14.49 14.47
CA ILE A 44 33.94 -15.81 14.75
C ILE A 44 34.77 -15.69 16.02
N TRP A 45 34.36 -16.40 17.06
CA TRP A 45 34.95 -16.37 18.38
C TRP A 45 35.65 -17.68 18.69
N ASP A 46 36.68 -17.58 19.52
CA ASP A 46 37.39 -18.69 20.15
C ASP A 46 36.99 -18.72 21.64
N GLN A 47 36.43 -19.83 22.08
CA GLN A 47 35.99 -19.99 23.47
C GLN A 47 37.19 -20.30 24.37
N GLU A 48 37.47 -19.40 25.30
CA GLU A 48 38.61 -19.56 26.20
C GLU A 48 38.20 -20.31 27.47
N SER A 49 38.90 -21.41 27.76
CA SER A 49 38.70 -22.14 29.03
C SER A 49 39.00 -21.27 30.26
N VAL A 50 39.84 -20.25 30.12
CA VAL A 50 40.15 -19.26 31.16
C VAL A 50 40.36 -17.88 30.53
N GLY A 51 39.42 -16.96 30.74
CA GLY A 51 39.54 -15.59 30.25
C GLY A 51 38.23 -15.09 29.66
N ALA A 52 38.33 -14.04 28.86
CA ALA A 52 37.26 -13.64 27.95
C ALA A 52 37.53 -14.31 26.60
N ASP A 53 36.46 -14.75 25.93
CA ASP A 53 36.54 -15.30 24.58
C ASP A 53 37.29 -14.36 23.63
N GLN A 54 38.08 -14.93 22.73
CA GLN A 54 38.87 -14.16 21.77
C GLN A 54 38.08 -13.99 20.47
N LEU A 55 37.88 -12.74 20.01
CA LEU A 55 37.38 -12.49 18.66
C LEU A 55 38.48 -12.85 17.65
N VAL A 56 38.24 -13.89 16.86
CA VAL A 56 39.19 -14.35 15.83
C VAL A 56 39.11 -13.45 14.61
N THR A 57 37.89 -13.25 14.08
CA THR A 57 37.65 -12.40 12.92
C THR A 57 36.17 -12.05 12.78
N THR A 58 35.88 -11.01 12.01
CA THR A 58 34.53 -10.62 11.60
C THR A 58 34.40 -10.70 10.09
N VAL A 59 33.30 -11.24 9.60
CA VAL A 59 32.91 -11.27 8.18
C VAL A 59 31.43 -10.92 8.04
N THR A 60 30.94 -10.82 6.82
CA THR A 60 29.52 -10.55 6.53
C THR A 60 28.96 -11.69 5.67
N THR A 61 27.70 -12.05 5.85
CA THR A 61 27.02 -12.93 4.91
C THR A 61 26.78 -12.24 3.56
N ASP A 62 26.65 -13.00 2.48
CA ASP A 62 26.10 -12.48 1.22
C ASP A 62 24.55 -12.51 1.21
N GLN A 63 23.95 -12.10 0.10
CA GLN A 63 22.48 -12.12 -0.10
C GLN A 63 21.84 -13.53 -0.04
N PHE A 64 22.65 -14.59 -0.01
CA PHE A 64 22.18 -15.98 0.11
C PHE A 64 22.55 -16.59 1.48
N GLY A 65 23.08 -15.78 2.40
CA GLY A 65 23.50 -16.21 3.72
C GLY A 65 24.87 -16.89 3.74
N ASN A 66 25.62 -16.93 2.62
CA ASN A 66 26.93 -17.56 2.62
C ASN A 66 27.95 -16.65 3.30
N TYR A 67 28.87 -17.24 4.05
CA TYR A 67 30.04 -16.55 4.58
C TYR A 67 31.31 -17.39 4.37
N THR A 68 32.46 -16.74 4.36
CA THR A 68 33.76 -17.40 4.41
C THR A 68 34.80 -16.57 5.14
N ALA A 69 35.60 -17.23 5.98
CA ALA A 69 36.69 -16.63 6.72
C ALA A 69 37.91 -17.55 6.68
N THR A 70 39.11 -16.97 6.77
CA THR A 70 40.34 -17.74 6.89
C THR A 70 41.20 -17.14 7.98
N PHE A 71 41.60 -17.96 8.95
CA PHE A 71 42.31 -17.54 10.16
C PHE A 71 43.31 -18.62 10.61
N ASP A 72 44.27 -18.25 11.45
CA ASP A 72 45.20 -19.22 12.03
C ASP A 72 44.51 -20.09 13.08
N ASN A 73 44.94 -21.34 13.19
CA ASN A 73 44.40 -22.30 14.16
C ASN A 73 45.24 -22.38 15.44
N ASP A 74 45.93 -21.28 15.81
CA ASP A 74 46.80 -21.25 16.97
C ASP A 74 46.00 -20.87 18.23
N ASP A 75 45.68 -21.87 19.05
CA ASP A 75 45.00 -21.73 20.35
C ASP A 75 46.01 -21.62 21.53
N GLY A 76 47.28 -21.34 21.21
CA GLY A 76 48.33 -21.16 22.20
C GLY A 76 48.98 -22.46 22.70
N PHE A 77 49.72 -22.36 23.80
CA PHE A 77 50.69 -23.39 24.20
C PHE A 77 50.01 -24.58 24.91
N PHE A 78 49.97 -25.73 24.22
CA PHE A 78 49.35 -27.00 24.63
C PHE A 78 47.83 -27.10 24.49
N SER A 79 47.18 -26.06 24.00
CA SER A 79 45.79 -26.11 23.54
C SER A 79 45.79 -26.66 22.10
N GLY A 80 44.76 -27.39 21.69
CA GLY A 80 44.75 -28.10 20.41
C GLY A 80 44.49 -27.17 19.24
N GLY A 81 43.31 -27.26 18.64
CA GLY A 81 42.81 -26.27 17.68
C GLY A 81 41.94 -25.25 18.42
N ARG A 82 41.54 -24.16 17.75
CA ARG A 82 40.62 -23.18 18.36
C ARG A 82 39.25 -23.80 18.66
N ASP A 83 38.60 -23.36 19.74
CA ASP A 83 37.24 -23.75 20.16
C ASP A 83 36.21 -22.78 19.57
N ILE A 84 35.83 -22.99 18.30
CA ILE A 84 35.14 -21.97 17.50
C ILE A 84 33.62 -21.95 17.72
N TYR A 85 33.04 -20.76 17.90
CA TYR A 85 31.61 -20.51 17.70
C TYR A 85 31.36 -19.25 16.86
N LEU A 86 30.17 -19.16 16.27
CA LEU A 86 29.70 -17.98 15.53
C LEU A 86 28.79 -17.16 16.43
N GLU A 87 28.91 -15.85 16.38
CA GLU A 87 27.90 -14.88 16.86
C GLU A 87 27.42 -14.10 15.65
N VAL A 88 26.14 -14.28 15.30
CA VAL A 88 25.50 -13.62 14.16
C VAL A 88 24.66 -12.47 14.69
N VAL A 89 24.82 -11.29 14.12
CA VAL A 89 24.14 -10.06 14.55
C VAL A 89 22.95 -9.77 13.64
N ALA A 90 21.85 -9.25 14.17
CA ALA A 90 20.69 -8.78 13.40
C ALA A 90 20.97 -7.37 12.87
N ASP A 91 21.85 -7.27 11.88
CA ASP A 91 22.26 -6.00 11.25
C ASP A 91 22.48 -6.17 9.74
N GLY A 92 22.80 -5.05 9.09
CA GLY A 92 23.31 -5.00 7.73
C GLY A 92 24.03 -3.68 7.45
N PRO A 93 24.52 -3.44 6.22
CA PRO A 93 25.24 -2.22 5.88
C PRO A 93 24.40 -0.93 6.02
N HIS A 94 23.08 -1.06 6.04
CA HIS A 94 22.11 0.03 6.00
C HIS A 94 21.06 -0.03 7.11
N HIS A 95 21.21 -0.95 8.07
CA HIS A 95 20.27 -1.06 9.18
C HIS A 95 20.90 -1.77 10.40
N PHE A 96 20.39 -1.46 11.59
CA PHE A 96 20.72 -2.14 12.84
C PHE A 96 19.45 -2.44 13.62
N VAL A 97 19.33 -3.66 14.18
CA VAL A 97 18.22 -4.02 15.07
C VAL A 97 18.76 -4.14 16.49
N GLU A 98 18.48 -3.12 17.30
CA GLU A 98 18.99 -2.98 18.65
C GLU A 98 18.00 -3.45 19.70
N GLY A 99 18.53 -4.13 20.72
CA GLY A 99 17.79 -4.52 21.90
C GLY A 99 17.70 -3.37 22.90
N THR A 100 16.51 -3.09 23.43
CA THR A 100 16.30 -2.11 24.51
C THR A 100 16.81 -2.58 25.89
N VAL A 101 17.54 -3.71 25.94
CA VAL A 101 17.98 -4.34 27.19
C VAL A 101 19.32 -3.75 27.62
N ASP A 102 19.29 -2.98 28.70
CA ASP A 102 20.44 -2.48 29.48
C ASP A 102 21.32 -1.37 28.84
N ARG A 103 20.74 -0.20 28.53
CA ARG A 103 21.39 1.13 28.35
C ARG A 103 22.58 1.28 27.39
N ASP A 104 23.09 0.19 26.82
CA ASP A 104 24.29 0.16 25.98
C ASP A 104 23.97 -0.20 24.51
N ASN A 105 22.69 -0.12 24.10
CA ASN A 105 22.25 -0.19 22.69
C ASN A 105 22.98 -1.31 21.91
N THR A 106 22.86 -2.55 22.38
CA THR A 106 23.52 -3.68 21.74
C THR A 106 22.59 -4.33 20.73
N ALA A 107 23.03 -4.41 19.48
CA ALA A 107 22.36 -5.16 18.43
C ALA A 107 22.06 -6.60 18.86
N TYR A 108 20.88 -7.11 18.52
CA TYR A 108 20.53 -8.50 18.79
C TYR A 108 21.51 -9.44 18.10
N SER A 109 21.85 -10.54 18.78
CA SER A 109 22.71 -11.57 18.19
C SER A 109 22.37 -12.95 18.72
N VAL A 110 22.68 -13.98 17.91
CA VAL A 110 22.50 -15.38 18.28
C VAL A 110 23.81 -16.14 18.04
N LYS A 111 24.16 -16.98 19.01
CA LYS A 111 25.39 -17.77 19.00
C LYS A 111 25.14 -19.19 18.50
N SER A 112 26.06 -19.74 17.72
CA SER A 112 26.07 -21.16 17.38
C SER A 112 26.55 -22.00 18.56
N MET A 113 26.46 -23.32 18.44
CA MET A 113 27.23 -24.22 19.29
C MET A 113 28.75 -24.04 19.06
N VAL A 114 29.53 -24.35 20.10
CA VAL A 114 30.99 -24.37 20.05
C VAL A 114 31.46 -25.67 19.38
N ILE A 115 32.49 -25.56 18.54
CA ILE A 115 33.21 -26.69 17.96
C ILE A 115 34.60 -26.73 18.59
N ASP A 116 34.76 -27.65 19.52
CA ASP A 116 36.03 -27.85 20.21
C ASP A 116 37.14 -28.31 19.24
N ASP A 117 38.35 -27.81 19.42
CA ASP A 117 39.56 -28.23 18.71
C ASP A 117 39.38 -28.30 17.17
N ILE A 118 38.92 -27.22 16.54
CA ILE A 118 38.64 -27.24 15.10
C ILE A 118 39.90 -27.65 14.30
N PRO A 119 39.85 -28.67 13.41
CA PRO A 119 41.07 -29.12 12.75
C PRO A 119 41.41 -28.27 11.51
N ASP A 120 42.70 -28.18 11.15
CA ASP A 120 43.23 -27.40 10.02
C ASP A 120 42.57 -27.69 8.66
N GLY A 121 42.53 -26.68 7.80
CA GLY A 121 42.06 -26.74 6.42
C GLY A 121 40.61 -26.27 6.24
N PRO A 122 39.97 -26.60 5.09
CA PRO A 122 38.61 -26.17 4.79
C PRO A 122 37.58 -26.84 5.71
N ARG A 123 36.69 -26.06 6.31
CA ARG A 123 35.61 -26.50 7.20
C ARG A 123 34.30 -25.81 6.83
N THR A 124 33.21 -26.51 7.11
CA THR A 124 31.86 -25.99 6.90
C THR A 124 31.10 -25.96 8.21
N LEU A 125 30.58 -24.79 8.57
CA LEU A 125 29.68 -24.59 9.71
C LEU A 125 28.44 -23.83 9.23
N ALA A 126 27.39 -24.59 8.92
CA ALA A 126 26.08 -24.03 8.63
C ALA A 126 25.32 -23.83 9.95
N PHE A 127 24.52 -22.77 10.01
CA PHE A 127 23.82 -22.38 11.22
C PHE A 127 22.41 -21.88 10.86
N THR A 128 21.38 -22.45 11.48
CA THR A 128 20.01 -21.95 11.33
C THR A 128 19.54 -21.43 12.68
N LEU A 129 19.27 -20.13 12.76
CA LEU A 129 18.67 -19.48 13.90
C LEU A 129 17.19 -19.92 14.01
N GLY A 130 16.71 -20.09 15.24
CA GLY A 130 15.32 -20.44 15.50
C GLY A 130 14.37 -19.25 15.30
N ASN A 131 13.25 -19.27 16.03
CA ASN A 131 12.21 -18.24 16.00
C ASN A 131 11.50 -18.09 17.36
N LYS A 132 12.14 -18.53 18.45
CA LYS A 132 11.53 -18.66 19.78
C LYS A 132 11.91 -17.54 20.73
N THR A 133 13.04 -16.90 20.51
CA THR A 133 13.54 -15.78 21.32
C THR A 133 13.42 -14.46 20.56
N GLU A 134 13.41 -13.33 21.27
CA GLU A 134 13.47 -12.00 20.64
C GLU A 134 14.72 -11.86 19.75
N ALA A 135 15.87 -12.32 20.22
CA ALA A 135 17.11 -12.29 19.43
C ALA A 135 17.00 -13.06 18.11
N GLU A 136 16.24 -14.15 18.07
CA GLU A 136 15.95 -14.89 16.84
C GLU A 136 14.91 -14.17 15.96
N ARG A 137 13.86 -13.59 16.57
CA ARG A 137 12.81 -12.83 15.86
C ARG A 137 13.34 -11.53 15.24
N ALA A 138 14.34 -10.90 15.86
CA ALA A 138 15.01 -9.71 15.35
C ALA A 138 15.60 -9.91 13.93
N PHE A 139 15.87 -11.14 13.52
CA PHE A 139 16.31 -11.43 12.16
C PHE A 139 15.18 -11.25 11.12
N SER A 140 13.92 -11.42 11.48
CA SER A 140 12.79 -11.07 10.60
C SER A 140 12.72 -9.56 10.37
N VAL A 141 12.89 -8.77 11.45
CA VAL A 141 12.97 -7.30 11.38
C VAL A 141 14.15 -6.86 10.51
N SER A 142 15.33 -7.41 10.76
CA SER A 142 16.53 -7.15 9.96
C SER A 142 16.30 -7.46 8.48
N ASP A 143 15.60 -8.55 8.18
CA ASP A 143 15.39 -9.00 6.81
C ASP A 143 14.34 -8.16 6.05
N ALA A 144 13.32 -7.65 6.75
CA ALA A 144 12.42 -6.62 6.23
C ALA A 144 13.17 -5.31 5.94
N LEU A 145 14.03 -4.86 6.86
CA LEU A 145 14.82 -3.62 6.67
C LEU A 145 15.88 -3.75 5.56
N TYR A 146 16.39 -4.95 5.31
CA TYR A 146 17.18 -5.22 4.10
C TYR A 146 16.34 -4.97 2.83
N VAL A 147 15.09 -5.43 2.78
CA VAL A 147 14.17 -5.16 1.65
C VAL A 147 13.92 -3.65 1.50
N GLY A 148 13.61 -2.95 2.60
CA GLY A 148 13.46 -1.50 2.60
C GLY A 148 14.72 -0.78 2.10
N SER A 149 15.91 -1.22 2.55
CA SER A 149 17.19 -0.65 2.11
C SER A 149 17.47 -0.89 0.64
N MET A 150 17.09 -2.03 0.08
CA MET A 150 17.22 -2.31 -1.35
C MET A 150 16.25 -1.47 -2.19
N PHE A 151 15.05 -1.21 -1.69
CA PHE A 151 14.16 -0.23 -2.31
C PHE A 151 14.75 1.18 -2.26
N ALA A 152 15.20 1.64 -1.10
CA ALA A 152 15.87 2.94 -0.93
C ALA A 152 17.12 3.08 -1.82
N LYS A 153 17.86 1.99 -2.06
CA LYS A 153 18.99 1.95 -3.00
C LYS A 153 18.54 2.25 -4.43
N THR A 154 17.39 1.74 -4.82
CA THR A 154 16.81 1.96 -6.16
C THR A 154 16.43 3.43 -6.32
N LEU A 155 15.88 4.05 -5.27
CA LEU A 155 15.46 5.46 -5.25
C LEU A 155 16.62 6.46 -5.15
N ARG A 156 17.62 6.17 -4.31
CA ARG A 156 18.67 7.14 -3.89
C ARG A 156 20.08 6.78 -4.40
N GLY A 157 20.27 5.59 -4.96
CA GLY A 157 21.58 5.01 -5.27
C GLY A 157 22.34 4.53 -4.02
N THR A 158 22.36 5.31 -2.94
CA THR A 158 22.90 4.93 -1.62
C THR A 158 21.79 4.98 -0.57
N PRO A 159 21.44 3.84 0.07
CA PRO A 159 20.46 3.82 1.15
C PRO A 159 20.94 4.59 2.38
N PRO A 160 20.05 5.34 3.05
CA PRO A 160 20.32 5.84 4.39
C PRO A 160 20.35 4.68 5.39
N VAL A 161 20.99 4.90 6.53
CA VAL A 161 21.11 3.89 7.60
C VAL A 161 19.99 4.10 8.60
N VAL A 162 19.20 3.06 8.88
CA VAL A 162 18.12 3.11 9.89
C VAL A 162 18.49 2.34 11.15
N GLU A 163 18.13 2.88 12.30
CA GLU A 163 18.17 2.16 13.58
C GLU A 163 16.75 1.68 13.94
N ALA A 164 16.62 0.40 14.26
CA ALA A 164 15.38 -0.20 14.71
C ALA A 164 15.50 -0.63 16.18
N ASN A 165 14.74 0.02 17.05
CA ASN A 165 14.59 -0.35 18.45
C ASN A 165 13.56 -1.48 18.56
N TYR A 166 14.01 -2.65 18.99
CA TYR A 166 13.19 -3.83 19.18
C TYR A 166 13.54 -4.45 20.56
N THR A 167 12.62 -4.98 21.35
CA THR A 167 11.18 -4.79 21.32
C THR A 167 10.79 -3.46 21.99
N THR A 168 9.73 -2.83 21.53
CA THR A 168 9.07 -1.67 22.17
C THR A 168 7.61 -1.99 22.51
N ASP A 169 6.89 -1.03 23.13
CA ASP A 169 5.45 -1.17 23.50
C ASP A 169 4.51 -0.79 22.33
N GLY A 170 5.03 -0.75 21.11
CA GLY A 170 4.32 -0.34 19.90
C GLY A 170 5.28 -0.02 18.77
N SER A 171 4.78 -0.13 17.54
CA SER A 171 5.51 0.22 16.33
C SER A 171 5.25 1.68 15.93
N PHE A 172 6.32 2.44 15.72
CA PHE A 172 6.27 3.84 15.31
C PHE A 172 7.65 4.40 14.94
N PHE A 173 7.67 5.35 13.99
CA PHE A 173 8.84 6.16 13.66
C PHE A 173 9.03 7.32 14.65
N LEU A 174 10.28 7.60 15.01
CA LEU A 174 10.69 8.75 15.81
C LEU A 174 11.54 9.71 14.98
N PRO A 175 10.97 10.84 14.49
CA PRO A 175 11.72 11.83 13.72
C PRO A 175 12.91 12.44 14.47
N SER A 176 12.83 12.56 15.81
CA SER A 176 13.85 13.20 16.63
C SER A 176 15.17 12.41 16.71
N SER A 177 15.09 11.08 16.60
CA SER A 177 16.24 10.17 16.58
C SER A 177 16.46 9.52 15.21
N GLN A 178 15.58 9.76 14.24
CA GLN A 178 15.55 9.07 12.94
C GLN A 178 15.60 7.54 13.09
N SER A 179 14.89 7.01 14.08
CA SER A 179 14.84 5.58 14.40
C SER A 179 13.40 5.08 14.29
N ILE A 180 13.24 3.81 13.97
CA ILE A 180 11.95 3.12 14.07
C ILE A 180 11.91 2.32 15.38
N ASN A 181 10.73 2.20 15.96
CA ASN A 181 10.45 1.34 17.10
C ASN A 181 9.52 0.25 16.59
N ILE A 182 9.77 -0.99 17.00
CA ILE A 182 9.01 -2.17 16.54
C ILE A 182 8.56 -2.97 17.77
N ASP A 183 7.26 -3.20 17.86
CA ASP A 183 6.68 -4.05 18.90
C ASP A 183 7.19 -5.49 18.79
N ALA A 184 7.22 -6.21 19.92
CA ALA A 184 7.62 -7.62 19.95
C ALA A 184 6.78 -8.51 19.01
N ASP A 185 5.48 -8.20 18.92
CA ASP A 185 4.50 -8.96 18.17
C ASP A 185 4.57 -8.65 16.67
N ASP A 186 4.91 -7.41 16.29
CA ASP A 186 5.11 -6.94 14.91
C ASP A 186 6.35 -7.49 14.19
N ALA A 187 7.19 -8.28 14.86
CA ALA A 187 8.39 -8.85 14.25
C ALA A 187 8.11 -9.69 12.98
N TRP A 188 6.85 -10.09 12.78
CA TRP A 188 6.39 -10.88 11.65
C TRP A 188 5.56 -10.11 10.63
N ASP A 189 5.13 -8.90 10.95
CA ASP A 189 4.27 -8.07 10.11
C ASP A 189 5.16 -7.11 9.31
N TRP A 190 5.69 -7.62 8.19
CA TRP A 190 6.63 -6.86 7.35
C TRP A 190 6.01 -5.58 6.79
N ASP A 191 4.69 -5.55 6.59
CA ASP A 191 3.98 -4.35 6.17
C ASP A 191 4.11 -3.23 7.22
N VAL A 192 4.03 -3.56 8.51
CA VAL A 192 4.21 -2.62 9.63
C VAL A 192 5.66 -2.16 9.72
N ILE A 193 6.62 -3.09 9.68
CA ILE A 193 8.06 -2.75 9.75
C ILE A 193 8.45 -1.82 8.60
N LEU A 194 7.98 -2.11 7.39
CA LEU A 194 8.25 -1.31 6.20
C LEU A 194 7.41 -0.02 6.14
N HIS A 195 6.27 0.06 6.83
CA HIS A 195 5.51 1.31 7.04
C HIS A 195 6.34 2.30 7.86
N GLU A 196 6.92 1.84 8.97
CA GLU A 196 7.82 2.69 9.77
C GLU A 196 9.10 3.05 9.02
N TYR A 197 9.62 2.15 8.19
CA TYR A 197 10.72 2.47 7.27
C TYR A 197 10.28 3.50 6.20
N GLY A 198 9.03 3.46 5.75
CA GLY A 198 8.43 4.44 4.85
C GLY A 198 8.44 5.85 5.45
N HIS A 199 8.06 5.96 6.73
CA HIS A 199 8.17 7.22 7.49
C HIS A 199 9.60 7.73 7.56
N PHE A 200 10.56 6.84 7.85
CA PHE A 200 11.98 7.18 7.84
C PHE A 200 12.45 7.71 6.47
N LEU A 201 12.07 7.06 5.37
CA LEU A 201 12.40 7.54 4.03
C LEU A 201 11.72 8.86 3.68
N ALA A 202 10.48 9.07 4.10
CA ALA A 202 9.76 10.31 3.88
C ALA A 202 10.44 11.49 4.60
N GLU A 203 10.90 11.28 5.85
CA GLU A 203 11.67 12.27 6.60
C GLU A 203 13.03 12.58 5.93
N GLU A 204 13.76 11.54 5.49
CA GLU A 204 15.05 11.67 4.82
C GLU A 204 14.99 12.52 3.52
N ASP A 205 13.87 12.49 2.81
CA ASP A 205 13.63 13.27 1.59
C ASP A 205 12.68 14.46 1.77
N LYS A 206 12.20 14.72 2.99
CA LYS A 206 11.25 15.79 3.32
C LYS A 206 9.98 15.74 2.46
N LEU A 207 9.44 14.53 2.32
CA LEU A 207 8.23 14.25 1.56
C LEU A 207 6.95 14.38 2.39
N SER A 208 7.08 14.65 3.69
CA SER A 208 5.96 14.88 4.58
C SER A 208 6.35 15.85 5.70
N ASN A 209 5.33 16.36 6.40
CA ASN A 209 5.48 17.14 7.62
C ASN A 209 4.37 16.71 8.58
N SER A 210 4.50 15.50 9.11
CA SER A 210 3.45 14.90 9.93
C SER A 210 3.22 15.67 11.23
N PRO A 211 1.97 15.96 11.60
CA PRO A 211 1.65 16.42 12.95
C PRO A 211 1.58 15.28 13.98
N GLY A 212 1.69 14.01 13.52
CA GLY A 212 1.51 12.80 14.30
C GLY A 212 0.14 12.67 14.99
N GLY A 213 0.01 11.69 15.88
CA GLY A 213 -1.17 11.50 16.74
C GLY A 213 -2.18 10.48 16.21
N SER A 214 -3.28 10.29 16.95
CA SER A 214 -4.24 9.21 16.68
C SER A 214 -4.94 9.36 15.32
N HIS A 215 -4.88 8.28 14.54
CA HIS A 215 -5.49 8.12 13.21
C HIS A 215 -5.99 6.67 13.04
N ALA A 216 -6.60 6.38 11.88
CA ALA A 216 -6.99 5.02 11.50
C ALA A 216 -7.34 4.92 10.01
N ALA A 217 -6.82 3.89 9.33
CA ALA A 217 -7.11 3.60 7.94
C ALA A 217 -8.60 3.36 7.63
N GLY A 218 -9.06 3.96 6.54
CA GLY A 218 -10.44 3.90 6.07
C GLY A 218 -11.38 4.81 6.87
N LYS A 219 -10.83 5.83 7.54
CA LYS A 219 -11.58 6.86 8.28
C LYS A 219 -11.03 8.24 7.95
N SER A 220 -11.94 9.17 7.66
CA SER A 220 -11.57 10.58 7.53
C SER A 220 -11.20 11.15 8.90
N ASN A 221 -10.00 11.72 9.01
CA ASN A 221 -9.48 12.35 10.21
C ASN A 221 -10.01 13.80 10.41
N LEU A 222 -10.83 14.32 9.49
CA LEU A 222 -11.33 15.71 9.53
C LEU A 222 -12.01 16.05 10.85
N ALA A 223 -12.94 15.20 11.29
CA ALA A 223 -13.77 15.47 12.46
C ALA A 223 -12.99 15.43 13.79
N SER A 224 -11.92 14.64 13.87
CA SER A 224 -11.13 14.46 15.10
C SER A 224 -9.92 15.38 15.19
N GLN A 225 -9.32 15.77 14.06
CA GLN A 225 -8.04 16.50 14.02
C GLN A 225 -8.17 17.94 13.50
N GLY A 226 -9.26 18.28 12.82
CA GLY A 226 -9.40 19.53 12.06
C GLY A 226 -8.65 19.47 10.72
N LYS A 227 -9.09 20.27 9.74
CA LYS A 227 -8.68 20.16 8.31
C LYS A 227 -7.17 20.06 8.10
N VAL A 228 -6.40 21.09 8.48
CA VAL A 228 -4.93 21.14 8.28
C VAL A 228 -4.22 19.90 8.83
N ARG A 229 -4.55 19.52 10.07
CA ARG A 229 -3.89 18.40 10.75
C ARG A 229 -4.29 17.07 10.12
N ALA A 230 -5.57 16.92 9.78
CA ALA A 230 -6.13 15.71 9.19
C ALA A 230 -5.52 15.38 7.82
N ILE A 231 -5.44 16.36 6.91
CA ILE A 231 -4.92 16.13 5.56
C ILE A 231 -3.41 15.86 5.54
N ARG A 232 -2.65 16.49 6.44
CA ARG A 232 -1.20 16.23 6.61
C ARG A 232 -0.93 14.87 7.21
N LEU A 233 -1.74 14.47 8.20
CA LEU A 233 -1.63 13.16 8.82
C LEU A 233 -2.00 12.05 7.83
N ALA A 234 -3.08 12.22 7.08
CA ALA A 234 -3.47 11.26 6.04
C ALA A 234 -2.43 11.13 4.92
N TRP A 235 -1.81 12.24 4.52
CA TRP A 235 -0.71 12.23 3.56
C TRP A 235 0.48 11.40 4.05
N ASP A 236 0.93 11.68 5.27
CA ASP A 236 2.10 11.03 5.87
C ASP A 236 1.89 9.52 6.08
N GLU A 237 0.79 9.13 6.73
CA GLU A 237 0.49 7.71 6.96
C GLU A 237 0.21 6.97 5.65
N GLY A 238 -0.51 7.60 4.70
CA GLY A 238 -0.81 7.01 3.40
C GLY A 238 0.44 6.83 2.53
N LEU A 239 1.37 7.80 2.56
CA LEU A 239 2.65 7.69 1.88
C LEU A 239 3.47 6.53 2.43
N SER A 240 3.54 6.38 3.75
CA SER A 240 4.29 5.31 4.41
C SER A 240 3.71 3.93 4.14
N THR A 241 2.38 3.79 4.14
CA THR A 241 1.71 2.55 3.73
C THR A 241 2.01 2.22 2.26
N TYR A 242 1.93 3.20 1.36
CA TYR A 242 2.29 3.00 -0.05
C TYR A 242 3.75 2.55 -0.19
N LEU A 243 4.71 3.22 0.47
CA LEU A 243 6.13 2.89 0.39
C LEU A 243 6.42 1.48 0.92
N SER A 244 5.68 1.05 1.95
CA SER A 244 5.77 -0.30 2.50
C SER A 244 5.47 -1.37 1.45
N ILE A 245 4.32 -1.26 0.78
CA ILE A 245 3.89 -2.22 -0.25
C ILE A 245 4.77 -2.10 -1.50
N ALA A 246 5.10 -0.88 -1.94
CA ALA A 246 5.97 -0.65 -3.09
C ALA A 246 7.37 -1.29 -2.91
N ALA A 247 7.95 -1.22 -1.70
CA ALA A 247 9.25 -1.84 -1.42
C ALA A 247 9.21 -3.36 -1.65
N GLN A 248 8.12 -4.01 -1.27
CA GLN A 248 7.93 -5.44 -1.45
C GLN A 248 7.68 -5.82 -2.90
N GLN A 249 6.87 -5.05 -3.64
CA GLN A 249 6.65 -5.25 -5.07
C GLN A 249 7.96 -5.16 -5.86
N VAL A 250 8.75 -4.10 -5.64
CA VAL A 250 10.06 -3.93 -6.27
C VAL A 250 11.03 -5.07 -5.90
N ALA A 251 11.01 -5.52 -4.65
CA ALA A 251 11.82 -6.65 -4.22
C ALA A 251 11.37 -7.98 -4.86
N GLN A 252 10.08 -8.17 -5.07
CA GLN A 252 9.52 -9.35 -5.74
C GLN A 252 9.91 -9.37 -7.22
N GLU A 253 9.78 -8.24 -7.92
CA GLU A 253 10.21 -8.08 -9.32
C GLU A 253 11.71 -8.33 -9.49
N ALA A 254 12.52 -7.87 -8.53
CA ALA A 254 13.96 -8.12 -8.51
C ALA A 254 14.33 -9.56 -8.11
N GLY A 255 13.35 -10.39 -7.70
CA GLY A 255 13.57 -11.77 -7.27
C GLY A 255 14.33 -11.89 -5.95
N ILE A 256 14.28 -10.85 -5.10
CA ILE A 256 14.96 -10.80 -3.80
C ILE A 256 13.99 -10.85 -2.62
N LEU A 257 12.68 -10.76 -2.83
CA LEU A 257 11.70 -10.93 -1.76
C LEU A 257 11.67 -12.41 -1.32
N PRO A 258 11.93 -12.72 -0.03
CA PRO A 258 11.77 -14.08 0.47
C PRO A 258 10.27 -14.43 0.55
N GLY A 259 9.94 -15.73 0.50
CA GLY A 259 8.56 -16.20 0.58
C GLY A 259 7.99 -16.13 2.01
N ILE A 260 7.85 -14.93 2.56
CA ILE A 260 7.26 -14.65 3.87
C ILE A 260 5.73 -14.51 3.71
N LEU A 261 4.98 -14.98 4.70
CA LEU A 261 3.52 -14.90 4.69
C LEU A 261 3.06 -13.43 4.67
N ASN A 262 2.03 -13.11 3.87
CA ASN A 262 1.48 -11.76 3.70
C ASN A 262 2.53 -10.73 3.24
N THR A 263 3.42 -11.12 2.33
CA THR A 263 4.39 -10.19 1.73
C THR A 263 4.37 -10.29 0.22
N GLY A 264 4.68 -9.17 -0.44
CA GLY A 264 4.74 -9.09 -1.91
C GLY A 264 3.39 -9.22 -2.60
N ASP A 265 2.31 -8.91 -1.89
CA ASP A 265 0.99 -8.69 -2.46
C ASP A 265 0.63 -7.19 -2.39
N THR A 266 -0.60 -6.83 -2.72
CA THR A 266 -1.11 -5.44 -2.74
C THR A 266 -1.77 -5.05 -1.42
N ARG A 267 -1.66 -5.91 -0.40
CA ARG A 267 -2.46 -5.83 0.81
C ARG A 267 -1.60 -5.38 1.98
N TYR A 268 -2.05 -4.36 2.69
CA TYR A 268 -1.50 -4.01 3.98
C TYR A 268 -2.11 -4.88 5.07
N THR A 269 -1.28 -5.52 5.88
CA THR A 269 -1.67 -6.43 6.96
C THR A 269 -0.92 -6.17 8.25
N ASP A 270 -1.69 -6.19 9.34
CA ASP A 270 -1.22 -6.25 10.72
C ASP A 270 -2.22 -7.19 11.39
N LEU A 271 -1.82 -8.45 11.56
CA LEU A 271 -2.75 -9.53 11.92
C LEU A 271 -2.56 -10.04 13.34
N ILE A 272 -1.44 -9.72 13.99
CA ILE A 272 -1.12 -10.29 15.29
C ILE A 272 -1.90 -9.57 16.40
N GLU A 273 -1.91 -8.23 16.39
CA GLU A 273 -2.52 -7.43 17.44
C GLU A 273 -3.77 -6.66 17.02
N SER A 274 -3.80 -6.10 15.80
CA SER A 274 -4.88 -5.18 15.42
C SER A 274 -5.90 -5.77 14.44
N ASN A 275 -5.55 -6.89 13.78
CA ASN A 275 -6.35 -7.55 12.73
C ASN A 275 -6.79 -6.54 11.65
N ILE A 276 -5.86 -5.65 11.27
CA ILE A 276 -5.96 -4.72 10.16
C ILE A 276 -5.57 -5.46 8.88
N SER A 277 -6.39 -5.28 7.86
CA SER A 277 -6.20 -5.93 6.58
C SER A 277 -7.00 -5.19 5.51
N TYR A 278 -6.34 -4.57 4.55
CA TYR A 278 -6.98 -3.88 3.42
C TYR A 278 -6.08 -3.89 2.19
N ASP A 279 -6.72 -3.88 1.04
CA ASP A 279 -6.05 -3.93 -0.25
C ASP A 279 -5.87 -2.51 -0.79
N LEU A 280 -4.70 -2.23 -1.36
CA LEU A 280 -4.42 -0.95 -2.02
C LEU A 280 -5.05 -0.89 -3.42
N GLU A 281 -5.42 -2.03 -4.02
CA GLU A 281 -6.05 -2.08 -5.35
C GLU A 281 -7.54 -2.38 -5.25
N ASP A 282 -7.95 -3.26 -4.33
CA ASP A 282 -9.36 -3.59 -4.12
C ASP A 282 -9.99 -2.79 -2.98
N GLU A 283 -11.03 -2.00 -3.29
CA GLU A 283 -11.85 -1.31 -2.29
C GLU A 283 -12.41 -2.27 -1.22
N GLY A 284 -12.71 -3.51 -1.58
CA GLY A 284 -13.09 -4.58 -0.66
C GLY A 284 -14.13 -4.16 0.38
N ILE A 285 -13.81 -4.35 1.66
CA ILE A 285 -14.68 -4.00 2.81
C ILE A 285 -14.34 -2.66 3.47
N ARG A 286 -13.19 -2.06 3.14
CA ARG A 286 -12.73 -0.78 3.70
C ARG A 286 -12.70 0.27 2.61
N PHE A 287 -13.67 1.17 2.68
CA PHE A 287 -13.86 2.23 1.70
C PHE A 287 -12.95 3.41 1.98
N SER A 288 -12.37 3.95 0.91
CA SER A 288 -11.69 5.25 0.89
C SER A 288 -12.66 6.34 1.34
N ARG A 289 -12.19 7.34 2.10
CA ARG A 289 -13.01 8.42 2.66
C ARG A 289 -12.48 9.83 2.35
N GLY A 290 -11.75 9.99 1.26
CA GLY A 290 -11.28 11.29 0.79
C GLY A 290 -9.89 11.67 1.29
N GLU A 291 -9.49 12.91 1.07
CA GLU A 291 -8.08 13.34 1.19
C GLU A 291 -7.51 13.33 2.61
N ALA A 292 -8.39 13.22 3.61
CA ALA A 292 -8.05 13.17 5.03
C ALA A 292 -8.09 11.73 5.58
N ASP A 293 -8.11 10.72 4.71
CA ASP A 293 -8.04 9.31 5.02
C ASP A 293 -6.78 8.70 4.41
N GLU A 294 -5.90 8.15 5.26
CA GLU A 294 -4.62 7.55 4.85
C GLU A 294 -4.81 6.41 3.84
N LEU A 295 -5.93 5.67 3.90
CA LEU A 295 -6.24 4.64 2.93
C LEU A 295 -6.53 5.24 1.54
N SER A 296 -7.19 6.39 1.48
CA SER A 296 -7.46 7.04 0.20
C SER A 296 -6.16 7.52 -0.44
N VAL A 297 -5.26 8.07 0.37
CA VAL A 297 -3.94 8.51 -0.08
C VAL A 297 -3.08 7.33 -0.55
N SER A 298 -3.00 6.24 0.22
CA SER A 298 -2.16 5.10 -0.14
C SER A 298 -2.60 4.45 -1.44
N ARG A 299 -3.92 4.30 -1.67
CA ARG A 299 -4.48 3.81 -2.94
C ARG A 299 -4.13 4.71 -4.12
N ILE A 300 -4.35 6.02 -3.99
CA ILE A 300 -3.98 6.98 -5.06
C ILE A 300 -2.50 6.87 -5.42
N LEU A 301 -1.62 6.78 -4.42
CA LEU A 301 -0.18 6.67 -4.67
C LEU A 301 0.19 5.32 -5.29
N PHE A 302 -0.51 4.25 -4.91
CA PHE A 302 -0.31 2.93 -5.49
C PHE A 302 -0.72 2.91 -6.97
N ASP A 303 -1.94 3.32 -7.30
CA ASP A 303 -2.46 3.37 -8.68
C ASP A 303 -1.63 4.29 -9.59
N LEU A 304 -1.09 5.40 -9.04
CA LEU A 304 -0.20 6.28 -9.82
C LEU A 304 1.14 5.60 -10.16
N ALA A 305 1.57 4.63 -9.36
CA ALA A 305 2.88 4.02 -9.45
C ALA A 305 2.88 2.66 -10.15
N ASP A 306 1.90 1.83 -9.84
CA ASP A 306 1.82 0.47 -10.32
C ASP A 306 1.44 0.47 -11.82
N SER A 307 1.36 -0.71 -12.45
CA SER A 307 1.08 -0.80 -13.89
C SER A 307 -0.10 -1.72 -14.21
N ASN A 308 -0.75 -2.24 -13.18
CA ASN A 308 -1.91 -3.08 -13.31
C ASN A 308 -3.13 -2.17 -13.43
N GLN A 309 -3.79 -2.28 -14.58
CA GLN A 309 -4.97 -1.46 -14.80
C GLN A 309 -6.17 -2.07 -14.09
N ASP A 310 -6.71 -1.34 -13.12
CA ASP A 310 -7.92 -1.75 -12.44
C ASP A 310 -9.20 -1.51 -13.25
N LEU A 311 -10.12 -2.46 -13.11
CA LEU A 311 -11.47 -2.40 -13.68
C LEU A 311 -12.44 -1.88 -12.62
N PHE A 312 -12.55 -0.56 -12.49
CA PHE A 312 -13.61 0.03 -11.69
C PHE A 312 -14.90 0.21 -12.50
N ARG A 313 -16.04 0.39 -11.81
CA ARG A 313 -17.47 0.38 -12.26
C ARG A 313 -17.81 0.92 -13.66
N HIS A 314 -16.94 1.70 -14.31
CA HIS A 314 -17.15 2.36 -15.59
C HIS A 314 -16.02 2.19 -16.63
N GLY A 315 -15.06 1.28 -16.43
CA GLY A 315 -13.97 1.00 -17.39
C GLY A 315 -12.58 1.05 -16.75
N LEU A 316 -11.53 1.03 -17.57
CA LEU A 316 -10.14 1.20 -17.13
C LEU A 316 -9.98 2.61 -16.56
N ARG A 317 -9.63 2.75 -15.28
CA ARG A 317 -9.46 4.05 -14.61
C ARG A 317 -8.01 4.36 -14.29
N ASP A 318 -7.24 3.38 -13.86
CA ASP A 318 -5.80 3.50 -13.88
C ASP A 318 -5.25 3.20 -15.29
N THR A 319 -4.79 4.26 -15.95
CA THR A 319 -4.10 4.17 -17.25
C THR A 319 -2.75 4.88 -17.23
N ILE A 320 -2.37 5.44 -16.08
CA ILE A 320 -1.14 6.22 -15.91
C ILE A 320 -0.28 5.51 -14.88
N SER A 321 0.85 4.99 -15.35
CA SER A 321 1.87 4.41 -14.50
C SER A 321 3.14 5.24 -14.55
N TYR A 322 3.55 5.78 -13.41
CA TYR A 322 4.88 6.39 -13.26
C TYR A 322 5.97 5.35 -12.91
N GLY A 323 5.59 4.14 -12.50
CA GLY A 323 6.49 3.21 -11.82
C GLY A 323 6.80 3.67 -10.39
N HIS A 324 7.03 2.75 -9.45
CA HIS A 324 7.33 3.11 -8.05
C HIS A 324 8.51 4.09 -7.90
N GLN A 325 9.59 3.89 -8.66
CA GLN A 325 10.72 4.83 -8.69
C GLN A 325 10.35 6.17 -9.33
N GLY A 326 9.61 6.15 -10.45
CA GLY A 326 9.25 7.37 -11.15
C GLY A 326 8.28 8.25 -10.36
N LEU A 327 7.34 7.64 -9.63
CA LEU A 327 6.47 8.36 -8.71
C LEU A 327 7.29 8.99 -7.57
N TYR A 328 8.17 8.22 -6.93
CA TYR A 328 9.00 8.76 -5.84
C TYR A 328 9.89 9.93 -6.31
N ASP A 329 10.51 9.81 -7.49
CA ASP A 329 11.30 10.88 -8.10
C ASP A 329 10.43 12.12 -8.38
N LEU A 330 9.19 11.95 -8.83
CA LEU A 330 8.22 13.04 -9.02
C LEU A 330 7.93 13.75 -7.69
N LEU A 331 7.62 13.00 -6.62
CA LEU A 331 7.29 13.57 -5.30
C LEU A 331 8.42 14.48 -4.80
N LYS A 332 9.68 14.09 -4.99
CA LYS A 332 10.86 14.88 -4.62
C LYS A 332 11.00 16.21 -5.38
N THR A 333 10.31 16.37 -6.52
CA THR A 333 10.31 17.62 -7.27
C THR A 333 9.31 18.64 -6.73
N ILE A 334 8.38 18.23 -5.85
CA ILE A 334 7.31 19.06 -5.34
C ILE A 334 7.80 19.83 -4.10
N PRO A 335 7.90 21.17 -4.17
CA PRO A 335 8.40 21.95 -3.04
C PRO A 335 7.37 22.02 -1.92
N ASN A 336 7.79 21.71 -0.69
CA ASN A 336 6.94 21.70 0.51
C ASN A 336 5.73 20.76 0.38
N LEU A 337 5.98 19.54 -0.10
CA LEU A 337 4.97 18.49 -0.18
C LEU A 337 4.54 18.08 1.24
N GLU A 338 3.32 18.45 1.64
CA GLU A 338 2.77 18.10 2.95
C GLU A 338 1.40 17.41 2.86
N THR A 339 0.73 17.49 1.71
CA THR A 339 -0.66 17.06 1.54
C THR A 339 -0.90 16.46 0.15
N LEU A 340 -2.00 15.72 0.02
CA LEU A 340 -2.48 15.25 -1.29
C LEU A 340 -2.81 16.41 -2.25
N ASP A 341 -3.26 17.55 -1.72
CA ASP A 341 -3.54 18.76 -2.51
C ASP A 341 -2.27 19.34 -3.16
N ASP A 342 -1.10 19.24 -2.50
CA ASP A 342 0.17 19.69 -3.07
C ASP A 342 0.56 18.85 -4.30
N LEU A 343 0.33 17.53 -4.24
CA LEU A 343 0.51 16.62 -5.37
C LEU A 343 -0.46 16.96 -6.51
N TRP A 344 -1.74 17.16 -6.21
CA TRP A 344 -2.73 17.54 -7.21
C TRP A 344 -2.39 18.88 -7.88
N ASN A 345 -2.03 19.90 -7.08
CA ASN A 345 -1.60 21.20 -7.57
C ASN A 345 -0.37 21.11 -8.49
N HIS A 346 0.54 20.17 -8.21
CA HIS A 346 1.68 19.92 -9.08
C HIS A 346 1.23 19.42 -10.46
N PHE A 347 0.29 18.46 -10.50
CA PHE A 347 -0.28 17.97 -11.74
C PHE A 347 -1.01 19.07 -12.52
N GLU A 348 -1.90 19.81 -11.86
CA GLU A 348 -2.73 20.84 -12.52
C GLU A 348 -1.88 21.99 -13.11
N ARG A 349 -0.83 22.42 -12.38
CA ARG A 349 0.07 23.50 -12.82
C ARG A 349 1.20 23.02 -13.72
N GLY A 350 1.35 21.71 -13.87
CA GLY A 350 2.39 21.06 -14.64
C GLY A 350 2.18 21.17 -16.16
N SER A 351 2.88 20.32 -16.90
CA SER A 351 2.77 20.24 -18.37
C SER A 351 1.85 19.11 -18.84
N LEU A 352 0.98 18.61 -17.96
CA LEU A 352 0.03 17.56 -18.31
C LEU A 352 -1.04 18.12 -19.25
N THR A 353 -1.49 17.26 -20.18
CA THR A 353 -2.65 17.55 -21.01
C THR A 353 -3.94 17.36 -20.21
N ASP A 354 -5.04 17.99 -20.62
CA ASP A 354 -6.35 17.80 -19.99
C ASP A 354 -6.81 16.33 -19.99
N ARG A 355 -6.40 15.55 -21.01
CA ARG A 355 -6.64 14.10 -21.04
C ARG A 355 -5.93 13.39 -19.89
N GLN A 356 -4.64 13.67 -19.71
CA GLN A 356 -3.85 13.08 -18.62
C GLN A 356 -4.36 13.51 -17.24
N LEU A 357 -4.79 14.77 -17.08
CA LEU A 357 -5.41 15.24 -15.84
C LEU A 357 -6.73 14.51 -15.54
N ALA A 358 -7.54 14.21 -16.57
CA ALA A 358 -8.76 13.43 -16.37
C ALA A 358 -8.49 11.95 -16.09
N GLU A 359 -7.40 11.39 -16.63
CA GLU A 359 -6.93 10.04 -16.30
C GLU A 359 -6.47 9.97 -14.82
N ILE A 360 -5.67 10.93 -14.34
CA ILE A 360 -5.33 11.05 -12.90
C ILE A 360 -6.59 11.32 -12.05
N GLY A 361 -7.51 12.14 -12.56
CA GLY A 361 -8.79 12.40 -11.89
C GLY A 361 -9.64 11.14 -11.69
N ALA A 362 -9.50 10.14 -12.56
CA ALA A 362 -10.21 8.87 -12.41
C ALA A 362 -9.73 8.10 -11.17
N ILE A 363 -8.43 8.12 -10.88
CA ILE A 363 -7.79 7.56 -9.67
C ILE A 363 -8.30 8.30 -8.41
N PHE A 364 -8.32 9.62 -8.45
CA PHE A 364 -8.82 10.44 -7.32
C PHE A 364 -10.32 10.23 -7.08
N GLU A 365 -11.10 9.95 -8.12
CA GLU A 365 -12.53 9.65 -8.01
C GLU A 365 -12.78 8.29 -7.36
N GLU A 366 -11.98 7.29 -7.74
CA GLU A 366 -12.02 5.94 -7.19
C GLU A 366 -11.69 5.95 -5.69
N ALA A 367 -10.65 6.67 -5.28
CA ALA A 367 -10.34 6.90 -3.88
C ALA A 367 -11.29 7.88 -3.15
N HIS A 368 -12.44 8.22 -3.75
CA HIS A 368 -13.46 9.09 -3.17
C HIS A 368 -12.95 10.48 -2.75
N VAL A 369 -11.89 11.00 -3.37
CA VAL A 369 -11.37 12.37 -3.15
C VAL A 369 -12.06 13.37 -4.08
N SER A 370 -12.23 13.03 -5.36
CA SER A 370 -12.90 13.91 -6.31
C SER A 370 -14.41 13.62 -6.43
N PRO A 371 -15.22 14.57 -6.94
CA PRO A 371 -16.64 14.33 -7.20
C PRO A 371 -16.84 13.19 -8.20
N SER A 372 -18.00 12.52 -8.11
CA SER A 372 -18.36 11.42 -9.01
C SER A 372 -19.71 11.67 -9.70
N PRO A 373 -19.80 11.70 -11.04
CA PRO A 373 -21.06 11.85 -11.75
C PRO A 373 -22.09 10.76 -11.42
N GLN A 374 -23.37 11.14 -11.27
CA GLN A 374 -24.44 10.20 -10.87
C GLN A 374 -24.97 9.33 -12.03
N ASN A 375 -24.85 9.79 -13.26
CA ASN A 375 -25.43 9.14 -14.45
C ASN A 375 -24.31 8.81 -15.43
N THR A 376 -23.75 7.61 -15.27
CA THR A 376 -22.47 7.20 -15.86
C THR A 376 -22.59 6.39 -17.15
N LEU A 377 -23.80 6.24 -17.70
CA LEU A 377 -24.05 5.47 -18.91
C LEU A 377 -24.55 6.37 -20.04
N TYR A 378 -23.71 6.55 -21.07
CA TYR A 378 -24.02 7.08 -22.40
C TYR A 378 -25.28 7.94 -22.47
N VAL A 379 -25.18 9.20 -22.04
CA VAL A 379 -26.33 10.10 -22.18
C VAL A 379 -26.37 10.59 -23.62
N ASN A 380 -27.38 10.12 -24.36
CA ASN A 380 -27.67 10.58 -25.70
C ASN A 380 -28.62 11.78 -25.61
N PHE A 381 -28.11 12.96 -25.93
CA PHE A 381 -28.94 14.16 -26.01
C PHE A 381 -29.36 14.39 -27.46
N PRO A 382 -30.66 14.42 -27.78
CA PRO A 382 -31.13 14.77 -29.11
C PRO A 382 -30.72 16.22 -29.44
N SER A 383 -30.16 16.48 -30.63
CA SER A 383 -29.90 17.86 -31.10
C SER A 383 -31.11 18.54 -31.76
N GLY A 384 -32.33 18.10 -31.43
CA GLY A 384 -33.54 18.78 -31.88
C GLY A 384 -33.56 20.23 -31.39
N ASP A 385 -34.18 21.13 -32.16
CA ASP A 385 -34.26 22.56 -31.79
C ASP A 385 -35.02 22.76 -30.46
N GLU A 386 -35.91 21.84 -30.11
CA GLU A 386 -36.72 21.87 -28.88
C GLU A 386 -36.10 21.09 -27.70
N SER A 387 -34.95 20.46 -27.87
CA SER A 387 -34.31 19.70 -26.80
C SER A 387 -33.70 20.66 -25.77
N PRO A 388 -34.16 20.65 -24.50
CA PRO A 388 -33.65 21.56 -23.49
C PRO A 388 -32.17 21.28 -23.20
N PRO A 389 -31.41 22.28 -22.71
CA PRO A 389 -30.04 22.07 -22.28
C PRO A 389 -29.93 20.95 -21.25
N PRO A 390 -28.89 20.10 -21.33
CA PRO A 390 -28.72 19.00 -20.39
C PRO A 390 -28.35 19.50 -18.99
N THR A 391 -28.75 18.72 -17.98
CA THR A 391 -28.32 18.90 -16.58
C THR A 391 -27.39 17.76 -16.17
N PHE A 392 -26.23 18.11 -15.66
CA PHE A 392 -25.24 17.21 -15.09
C PHE A 392 -25.45 17.11 -13.58
N PHE A 393 -25.32 15.91 -13.01
CA PHE A 393 -25.51 15.60 -11.59
C PHE A 393 -24.32 14.82 -11.05
N TRP A 394 -23.95 15.04 -9.79
CA TRP A 394 -22.80 14.39 -9.17
C TRP A 394 -22.95 14.16 -7.66
N TRP A 395 -22.09 13.30 -7.12
CA TRP A 395 -21.80 13.17 -5.70
C TRP A 395 -20.63 14.08 -5.35
N ALA A 396 -20.70 14.75 -4.21
CA ALA A 396 -19.64 15.63 -3.74
C ALA A 396 -18.32 14.88 -3.48
N SER A 397 -18.40 13.66 -2.93
CA SER A 397 -17.24 12.88 -2.45
C SER A 397 -16.43 13.62 -1.36
N ASN A 398 -15.22 13.17 -1.07
CA ASN A 398 -14.33 13.71 -0.04
C ASN A 398 -14.97 13.74 1.35
N ASN A 399 -15.66 12.66 1.74
CA ASN A 399 -16.50 12.64 2.94
C ASN A 399 -17.54 13.79 3.00
N TYR A 400 -18.08 14.17 1.84
CA TYR A 400 -18.98 15.30 1.62
C TYR A 400 -18.37 16.68 1.86
N ALA A 401 -17.04 16.78 1.96
CA ALA A 401 -16.35 18.05 2.19
C ALA A 401 -16.22 18.90 0.92
N ASN A 402 -16.25 18.32 -0.28
CA ASN A 402 -16.28 19.12 -1.49
C ASN A 402 -17.60 19.91 -1.57
N ASP A 403 -17.49 21.22 -1.78
CA ASP A 403 -18.60 22.16 -1.69
C ASP A 403 -18.66 23.15 -2.87
N GLU A 404 -17.55 23.36 -3.59
CA GLU A 404 -17.48 24.18 -4.79
C GLU A 404 -17.14 23.33 -6.01
N PHE A 405 -17.99 23.39 -7.04
CA PHE A 405 -17.91 22.52 -8.20
C PHE A 405 -17.89 23.26 -9.54
N GLN A 406 -17.32 22.61 -10.55
CA GLN A 406 -17.34 23.09 -11.93
C GLN A 406 -17.41 21.91 -12.91
N VAL A 407 -18.18 22.06 -13.99
CA VAL A 407 -18.22 21.10 -15.10
C VAL A 407 -17.37 21.63 -16.25
N ILE A 408 -16.44 20.83 -16.73
CA ILE A 408 -15.63 21.12 -17.92
C ILE A 408 -16.01 20.12 -19.01
N ILE A 409 -16.35 20.62 -20.19
CA ILE A 409 -16.75 19.83 -21.35
C ILE A 409 -15.67 19.93 -22.41
N PHE A 410 -15.31 18.77 -22.97
CA PHE A 410 -14.32 18.63 -24.01
C PHE A 410 -14.89 17.98 -25.26
N ASP A 411 -14.30 18.28 -26.41
CA ASP A 411 -14.49 17.46 -27.61
C ASP A 411 -13.77 16.10 -27.48
N GLN A 412 -13.86 15.27 -28.52
CA GLN A 412 -13.20 13.95 -28.55
C GLN A 412 -11.66 14.05 -28.51
N ALA A 413 -11.09 15.19 -28.93
CA ALA A 413 -9.66 15.47 -28.90
C ALA A 413 -9.22 16.10 -27.56
N PHE A 414 -10.12 16.19 -26.57
CA PHE A 414 -9.89 16.81 -25.26
C PHE A 414 -9.60 18.32 -25.31
N ASN A 415 -10.09 19.04 -26.33
CA ASN A 415 -10.09 20.50 -26.29
C ASN A 415 -11.28 21.00 -25.47
N ARG A 416 -11.07 21.94 -24.55
CA ARG A 416 -12.15 22.55 -23.76
C ARG A 416 -13.13 23.32 -24.65
N ILE A 417 -14.40 22.91 -24.66
CA ILE A 417 -15.48 23.52 -25.45
C ILE A 417 -16.36 24.42 -24.57
N ALA A 418 -16.67 23.97 -23.36
CA ALA A 418 -17.47 24.74 -22.42
C ALA A 418 -17.00 24.49 -20.99
N ILE A 419 -17.14 25.52 -20.15
CA ILE A 419 -16.84 25.47 -18.72
C ILE A 419 -18.01 26.12 -18.01
N SER A 420 -18.57 25.46 -16.99
CA SER A 420 -19.62 26.05 -16.18
C SER A 420 -19.06 27.17 -15.29
N PRO A 421 -19.90 28.11 -14.82
CA PRO A 421 -19.57 28.85 -13.61
C PRO A 421 -19.28 27.88 -12.45
N LYS A 422 -18.48 28.31 -11.49
CA LYS A 422 -18.35 27.61 -10.21
C LYS A 422 -19.70 27.66 -9.48
N VAL A 423 -20.14 26.53 -8.94
CA VAL A 423 -21.37 26.42 -8.15
C VAL A 423 -21.03 25.94 -6.75
N LYS A 424 -21.50 26.69 -5.74
CA LYS A 424 -21.28 26.41 -4.31
C LYS A 424 -22.50 25.69 -3.75
N ASP A 425 -22.28 24.69 -2.91
CA ASP A 425 -23.28 23.87 -2.22
C ASP A 425 -24.33 23.25 -3.16
N ALA A 426 -23.93 22.95 -4.39
CA ALA A 426 -24.80 22.44 -5.43
C ALA A 426 -24.17 21.23 -6.12
N THR A 427 -24.95 20.15 -6.25
CA THR A 427 -24.53 18.89 -6.88
C THR A 427 -25.08 18.70 -8.30
N GLN A 428 -25.46 19.81 -8.93
CA GLN A 428 -25.98 19.81 -10.29
C GLN A 428 -25.68 21.12 -11.02
N TRP A 429 -25.58 21.04 -12.34
CA TRP A 429 -25.48 22.19 -13.21
C TRP A 429 -26.20 21.94 -14.54
N THR A 430 -27.03 22.91 -14.95
CA THR A 430 -27.69 22.91 -16.26
C THR A 430 -26.93 23.83 -17.20
N MET A 431 -26.63 23.31 -18.39
CA MET A 431 -25.96 24.09 -19.42
C MET A 431 -26.80 25.30 -19.86
N THR A 432 -26.14 26.40 -20.25
CA THR A 432 -26.84 27.54 -20.84
C THR A 432 -27.36 27.21 -22.24
N GLU A 433 -28.40 27.90 -22.69
CA GLU A 433 -28.93 27.75 -24.06
C GLU A 433 -27.85 28.07 -25.10
N GLU A 434 -26.98 29.05 -24.86
CA GLU A 434 -25.89 29.39 -25.77
C GLU A 434 -24.84 28.27 -25.88
N GLN A 435 -24.40 27.70 -24.77
CA GLN A 435 -23.46 26.57 -24.76
C GLN A 435 -24.08 25.33 -25.42
N TRP A 436 -25.37 25.08 -25.15
CA TRP A 436 -26.07 23.94 -25.75
C TRP A 436 -26.23 24.10 -27.26
N ALA A 437 -26.53 25.32 -27.73
CA ALA A 437 -26.57 25.64 -29.15
C ALA A 437 -25.23 25.36 -29.84
N GLN A 438 -24.09 25.71 -29.22
CA GLN A 438 -22.75 25.43 -29.77
C GLN A 438 -22.49 23.93 -29.97
N LEU A 439 -22.89 23.10 -29.01
CA LEU A 439 -22.76 21.64 -29.11
C LEU A 439 -23.72 21.06 -30.17
N LYS A 440 -24.94 21.61 -30.30
CA LYS A 440 -25.90 21.20 -31.34
C LYS A 440 -25.43 21.55 -32.76
N GLU A 441 -24.68 22.63 -32.94
CA GLU A 441 -24.07 22.99 -34.23
C GLU A 441 -23.01 21.97 -34.68
N ASN A 442 -22.39 21.27 -33.73
CA ASN A 442 -21.34 20.28 -33.97
C ASN A 442 -21.70 18.93 -33.31
N PRO A 443 -22.76 18.24 -33.76
CA PRO A 443 -23.19 17.01 -33.12
C PRO A 443 -22.07 15.94 -33.18
N GLY A 444 -21.87 15.21 -32.09
CA GLY A 444 -20.77 14.27 -31.94
C GLY A 444 -20.64 13.75 -30.52
N GLN A 445 -19.53 13.04 -30.28
CA GLN A 445 -19.14 12.55 -28.97
C GLN A 445 -18.33 13.62 -28.24
N TYR A 446 -18.64 13.80 -26.96
CA TYR A 446 -18.02 14.76 -26.06
C TYR A 446 -17.64 14.05 -24.76
N ASN A 447 -16.70 14.66 -24.05
CA ASN A 447 -16.32 14.25 -22.71
C ASN A 447 -16.68 15.35 -21.71
N PHE A 448 -16.92 14.98 -20.47
CA PHE A 448 -16.96 15.95 -19.38
C PHE A 448 -16.25 15.42 -18.14
N VAL A 449 -15.74 16.34 -17.34
CA VAL A 449 -15.25 16.10 -15.98
C VAL A 449 -15.96 17.04 -15.02
N ILE A 450 -15.98 16.65 -13.75
CA ILE A 450 -16.48 17.48 -12.65
C ILE A 450 -15.32 17.73 -11.72
N THR A 451 -15.03 19.00 -11.47
CA THR A 451 -14.01 19.38 -10.50
C THR A 451 -14.68 19.72 -9.18
N GLY A 452 -14.11 19.31 -8.05
CA GLY A 452 -14.61 19.63 -6.71
C GLY A 452 -13.52 20.17 -5.80
N SER A 453 -13.84 21.20 -5.03
CA SER A 453 -12.96 21.77 -4.01
C SER A 453 -13.67 21.74 -2.66
N ASP A 454 -12.92 21.57 -1.57
CA ASP A 454 -13.38 21.84 -0.22
C ASP A 454 -12.95 23.27 0.14
N THR A 455 -13.92 24.17 0.31
CA THR A 455 -13.66 25.60 0.57
C THR A 455 -14.08 26.03 1.97
N ASP A 456 -14.88 25.22 2.66
CA ASP A 456 -15.27 25.42 4.04
C ASP A 456 -14.18 24.87 4.98
N ASP A 457 -13.98 25.49 6.13
CA ASP A 457 -13.04 25.05 7.19
C ASP A 457 -11.51 25.16 6.99
N GLY A 458 -11.00 25.47 5.79
CA GLY A 458 -9.62 25.98 5.57
C GLY A 458 -8.44 25.05 5.98
N PRO A 459 -7.40 24.88 5.14
CA PRO A 459 -7.18 25.46 3.83
C PRO A 459 -8.17 24.93 2.80
N THR A 460 -8.40 25.74 1.77
CA THR A 460 -9.07 25.25 0.57
C THR A 460 -8.19 24.21 -0.11
N THR A 461 -8.76 23.07 -0.44
CA THR A 461 -8.11 21.99 -1.20
C THR A 461 -8.92 21.66 -2.45
N GLY A 462 -8.29 21.04 -3.45
CA GLY A 462 -8.81 20.87 -4.80
C GLY A 462 -8.45 22.05 -5.73
N ASN A 463 -8.98 22.09 -6.94
CA ASN A 463 -10.16 21.38 -7.46
C ASN A 463 -9.84 20.01 -8.06
N TYR A 464 -10.06 18.93 -7.32
CA TYR A 464 -9.86 17.55 -7.78
C TYR A 464 -10.82 17.22 -8.92
N TRP A 465 -10.31 16.69 -10.04
CA TRP A 465 -11.15 16.28 -11.17
C TRP A 465 -11.65 14.86 -10.96
N SER A 466 -12.88 14.61 -11.39
CA SER A 466 -13.35 13.26 -11.69
C SER A 466 -12.61 12.66 -12.88
N GLY A 467 -12.84 11.37 -13.13
CA GLY A 467 -12.57 10.78 -14.44
C GLY A 467 -13.35 11.46 -15.56
N ALA A 468 -12.95 11.25 -16.81
CA ALA A 468 -13.70 11.72 -17.98
C ALA A 468 -14.89 10.80 -18.30
N TYR A 469 -16.05 11.40 -18.54
CA TYR A 469 -17.27 10.70 -18.89
C TYR A 469 -17.77 11.11 -20.27
N GLU A 470 -18.19 10.13 -21.06
CA GLU A 470 -18.66 10.35 -22.41
C GLU A 470 -20.16 10.66 -22.48
N PHE A 471 -20.52 11.59 -23.36
CA PHE A 471 -21.90 11.80 -23.80
C PHE A 471 -21.95 12.11 -25.29
N THR A 472 -23.11 11.89 -25.91
CA THR A 472 -23.27 12.12 -27.35
C THR A 472 -24.39 13.09 -27.63
N VAL A 473 -24.10 14.08 -28.48
CA VAL A 473 -25.10 14.99 -29.05
C VAL A 473 -25.51 14.43 -30.41
N LEU A 474 -26.69 13.83 -30.47
CA LEU A 474 -27.17 13.14 -31.66
C LEU A 474 -27.54 14.15 -32.73
N LYS A 475 -26.98 14.04 -33.93
CA LYS A 475 -27.38 14.85 -35.09
C LYS A 475 -28.90 14.74 -35.29
N LYS A 476 -29.58 15.88 -35.45
CA LYS A 476 -31.01 15.94 -35.76
C LYS A 476 -31.22 15.03 -36.94
N SER A 477 -31.92 13.91 -36.73
CA SER A 477 -32.37 13.12 -37.87
C SER A 477 -33.27 14.08 -38.63
N LEU A 478 -32.80 14.56 -39.78
CA LEU A 478 -33.74 15.06 -40.76
C LEU A 478 -34.65 13.86 -40.98
N SER A 479 -35.85 13.91 -40.39
CA SER A 479 -36.94 13.13 -40.95
C SER A 479 -36.95 13.61 -42.39
N GLU A 480 -36.36 12.82 -43.30
CA GLU A 480 -36.58 13.08 -44.71
C GLU A 480 -38.09 13.21 -44.82
N PRO A 481 -38.59 14.37 -45.32
CA PRO A 481 -40.02 14.52 -45.47
C PRO A 481 -40.47 13.26 -46.20
N ILE A 482 -41.36 12.49 -45.58
CA ILE A 482 -42.00 11.36 -46.25
C ILE A 482 -42.42 11.95 -47.60
N PRO A 483 -41.91 11.44 -48.74
CA PRO A 483 -42.20 12.05 -50.02
C PRO A 483 -43.71 12.23 -50.12
N GLU A 484 -44.18 13.49 -50.15
CA GLU A 484 -45.63 13.78 -50.28
C GLU A 484 -46.17 13.20 -51.58
N ASP A 485 -45.27 12.89 -52.53
CA ASP A 485 -45.53 12.06 -53.69
C ASP A 485 -45.39 10.57 -53.35
N ILE A 486 -46.31 10.06 -52.53
CA ILE A 486 -46.76 8.68 -52.76
C ILE A 486 -47.46 8.71 -54.12
N PRO A 487 -46.97 8.02 -55.16
CA PRO A 487 -47.68 7.94 -56.42
C PRO A 487 -49.11 7.46 -56.15
N ALA A 488 -50.12 8.13 -56.74
CA ALA A 488 -51.54 7.73 -56.64
C ALA A 488 -51.82 6.29 -57.13
N ASP A 489 -50.79 5.66 -57.70
CA ASP A 489 -50.66 4.34 -58.26
C ASP A 489 -50.33 3.26 -57.21
N TRP A 490 -50.00 3.63 -55.96
CA TRP A 490 -49.77 2.62 -54.92
C TRP A 490 -51.09 1.90 -54.61
N PRO A 491 -51.12 0.55 -54.63
CA PRO A 491 -52.35 -0.19 -54.50
C PRO A 491 -52.99 0.09 -53.13
N PRO A 492 -54.34 0.12 -53.04
CA PRO A 492 -55.03 0.30 -51.75
C PRO A 492 -54.49 -0.70 -50.71
N LEU A 493 -54.32 -0.23 -49.46
CA LEU A 493 -53.86 -1.07 -48.34
C LEU A 493 -54.73 -2.33 -48.11
N ASP A 494 -55.91 -2.40 -48.73
CA ASP A 494 -56.84 -3.53 -48.68
C ASP A 494 -56.36 -4.79 -49.46
N ASN A 495 -55.26 -4.70 -50.22
CA ASN A 495 -54.69 -5.84 -50.96
C ASN A 495 -53.41 -6.44 -50.33
N TRP A 496 -53.04 -6.04 -49.11
CA TRP A 496 -51.99 -6.77 -48.40
C TRP A 496 -52.55 -8.11 -47.89
N PRO A 497 -51.89 -9.25 -48.20
CA PRO A 497 -52.34 -10.54 -47.71
C PRO A 497 -52.30 -10.53 -46.18
N SER A 498 -53.43 -10.89 -45.56
CA SER A 498 -53.62 -11.10 -44.13
C SER A 498 -52.84 -12.30 -43.57
N GLY A 499 -51.69 -12.63 -44.16
CA GLY A 499 -50.77 -13.64 -43.66
C GLY A 499 -50.07 -13.10 -42.42
N GLY A 500 -50.43 -13.64 -41.26
CA GLY A 500 -49.83 -13.30 -39.98
C GLY A 500 -48.30 -13.43 -40.03
N TRP A 501 -47.63 -12.32 -39.72
CA TRP A 501 -46.22 -12.34 -39.37
C TRP A 501 -46.11 -12.91 -37.97
N THR A 502 -45.75 -14.19 -37.86
CA THR A 502 -45.17 -14.72 -36.63
C THR A 502 -43.78 -14.12 -36.50
N ILE A 503 -43.57 -13.30 -35.48
CA ILE A 503 -42.25 -12.88 -35.00
C ILE A 503 -41.51 -14.18 -34.63
N PRO A 504 -40.35 -14.50 -35.23
CA PRO A 504 -39.55 -15.63 -34.77
C PRO A 504 -38.99 -15.30 -33.37
N PRO A 505 -38.96 -16.26 -32.44
CA PRO A 505 -38.36 -16.04 -31.13
C PRO A 505 -36.86 -15.77 -31.27
N GLU A 506 -36.37 -14.93 -30.37
CA GLU A 506 -35.00 -14.42 -30.26
C GLU A 506 -33.94 -15.48 -30.60
N GLY A 507 -33.17 -15.19 -31.66
CA GLY A 507 -31.97 -15.92 -32.03
C GLY A 507 -30.86 -14.90 -32.33
N GLU A 508 -29.71 -15.14 -31.73
CA GLU A 508 -28.49 -14.32 -31.70
C GLU A 508 -28.10 -13.73 -33.07
N TRP A 509 -27.83 -12.43 -33.11
CA TRP A 509 -27.23 -11.76 -34.26
C TRP A 509 -25.73 -11.59 -34.04
N THR A 510 -24.92 -12.11 -34.96
CA THR A 510 -23.52 -11.68 -35.14
C THR A 510 -23.43 -10.80 -36.38
N PRO A 511 -22.70 -9.67 -36.35
CA PRO A 511 -22.65 -8.79 -37.50
C PRO A 511 -21.64 -9.32 -38.53
N LYS A 512 -22.09 -9.48 -39.78
CA LYS A 512 -21.18 -9.48 -40.93
C LYS A 512 -21.72 -8.60 -42.06
N SER A 513 -20.80 -7.76 -42.54
CA SER A 513 -20.90 -6.73 -43.56
C SER A 513 -21.56 -7.17 -44.88
N GLY A 514 -22.35 -6.28 -45.47
CA GLY A 514 -22.51 -6.19 -46.92
C GLY A 514 -23.90 -6.49 -47.46
N ILE A 515 -24.45 -5.50 -48.15
CA ILE A 515 -25.77 -5.43 -48.78
C ILE A 515 -25.77 -6.24 -50.08
N ASP A 516 -26.61 -7.29 -50.18
CA ASP A 516 -27.49 -7.57 -51.35
C ASP A 516 -28.32 -8.84 -51.13
N TRP A 517 -29.62 -8.79 -51.43
CA TRP A 517 -30.53 -9.93 -51.34
C TRP A 517 -31.10 -10.30 -52.72
N THR A 518 -30.82 -11.52 -53.18
CA THR A 518 -31.67 -12.22 -54.16
C THR A 518 -31.87 -13.68 -53.71
N PRO A 519 -33.06 -14.29 -53.90
CA PRO A 519 -33.33 -15.62 -53.38
C PRO A 519 -32.92 -16.69 -54.39
N LYS A 520 -32.11 -17.67 -53.96
CA LYS A 520 -31.95 -18.91 -54.72
C LYS A 520 -31.83 -20.15 -53.83
N GLU A 521 -32.89 -20.95 -53.95
CA GLU A 521 -33.00 -22.42 -53.95
C GLU A 521 -32.06 -23.25 -53.05
N TRP A 522 -32.71 -24.00 -52.15
CA TRP A 522 -32.17 -25.16 -51.47
C TRP A 522 -31.94 -26.32 -52.43
N THR A 523 -30.72 -26.87 -52.48
CA THR A 523 -30.49 -28.29 -52.79
C THR A 523 -29.24 -28.81 -52.07
N ASP A 524 -29.45 -29.91 -51.35
CA ASP A 524 -28.64 -31.10 -51.14
C ASP A 524 -27.22 -31.05 -50.53
N THR A 525 -27.07 -31.97 -49.56
CA THR A 525 -25.88 -32.44 -48.86
C THR A 525 -24.83 -33.08 -49.78
N PRO A 526 -23.56 -33.19 -49.34
CA PRO A 526 -23.08 -34.54 -49.00
C PRO A 526 -22.07 -34.63 -47.82
N ASN A 527 -22.34 -35.60 -46.94
CA ASN A 527 -21.48 -36.64 -46.33
C ASN A 527 -19.95 -36.45 -46.09
N LEU A 528 -19.61 -36.66 -44.79
CA LEU A 528 -18.54 -37.50 -44.18
C LEU A 528 -17.07 -37.00 -44.16
N PRO A 529 -16.21 -37.47 -43.22
CA PRO A 529 -16.39 -38.58 -42.26
C PRO A 529 -16.06 -38.31 -40.78
N GLN A 530 -16.54 -39.27 -39.98
CA GLN A 530 -16.15 -39.61 -38.61
C GLN A 530 -14.63 -39.67 -38.41
N ASP A 531 -14.16 -39.18 -37.27
CA ASP A 531 -13.26 -40.00 -36.45
C ASP A 531 -13.43 -39.70 -34.96
N SER A 532 -13.55 -40.80 -34.21
CA SER A 532 -13.74 -40.90 -32.77
C SER A 532 -12.40 -40.83 -32.02
N LYS A 533 -12.36 -40.21 -30.83
CA LYS A 533 -11.93 -40.85 -29.56
C LYS A 533 -11.85 -39.87 -28.37
N SER A 534 -12.07 -40.47 -27.20
CA SER A 534 -11.89 -40.03 -25.80
C SER A 534 -12.85 -38.98 -25.23
N VAL A 535 -13.93 -39.55 -24.70
CA VAL A 535 -14.68 -39.21 -23.50
C VAL A 535 -13.79 -39.42 -22.26
N ASP A 536 -13.70 -38.44 -21.34
CA ASP A 536 -14.08 -38.56 -19.91
C ASP A 536 -13.46 -37.49 -18.98
N ASN A 537 -14.28 -37.10 -17.98
CA ASN A 537 -14.01 -36.30 -16.75
C ASN A 537 -13.91 -34.77 -16.96
N LEU A 538 -14.73 -33.88 -16.38
CA LEU A 538 -15.25 -33.85 -15.01
C LEU A 538 -16.30 -32.72 -14.92
N VAL A 539 -17.60 -33.05 -14.87
CA VAL A 539 -18.64 -32.16 -14.34
C VAL A 539 -19.09 -32.80 -13.03
N GLY A 540 -18.82 -32.13 -11.92
CA GLY A 540 -19.18 -32.64 -10.62
C GLY A 540 -19.07 -31.58 -9.53
N ARG A 541 -20.25 -31.19 -9.04
CA ARG A 541 -20.56 -30.66 -7.70
C ARG A 541 -20.55 -29.14 -7.50
N LEU A 542 -21.68 -28.54 -7.89
CA LEU A 542 -22.39 -27.58 -7.04
C LEU A 542 -23.67 -28.28 -6.55
N GLU A 543 -23.83 -28.38 -5.23
CA GLU A 543 -25.10 -28.36 -4.46
C GLU A 543 -24.95 -29.06 -3.10
N GLN A 544 -25.02 -28.26 -2.04
CA GLN A 544 -25.70 -28.48 -0.75
C GLN A 544 -25.37 -27.22 0.07
N SER A 545 -26.31 -26.39 0.55
CA SER A 545 -27.57 -26.74 1.18
C SER A 545 -28.63 -25.64 1.02
N SER A 546 -29.85 -26.07 0.71
CA SER A 546 -31.06 -25.27 0.75
C SER A 546 -32.00 -25.74 1.87
N LEU A 547 -32.87 -24.82 2.32
CA LEU A 547 -34.18 -25.00 3.01
C LEU A 547 -34.10 -25.01 4.55
N VAL A 548 -34.87 -24.23 5.32
CA VAL A 548 -36.29 -23.80 5.27
C VAL A 548 -36.43 -22.53 6.14
N GLY A 549 -37.28 -21.51 5.94
CA GLY A 549 -38.33 -21.27 4.96
C GLY A 549 -39.19 -20.03 5.32
N ALA A 550 -39.67 -19.38 4.27
CA ALA A 550 -41.02 -18.81 4.03
C ALA A 550 -41.60 -17.63 4.85
N ASN A 551 -41.93 -16.59 4.05
CA ASN A 551 -43.13 -15.74 4.03
C ASN A 551 -43.22 -14.50 4.96
N LYS A 552 -43.12 -13.29 4.39
CA LYS A 552 -44.26 -12.52 3.83
C LYS A 552 -43.82 -11.12 3.32
N GLU A 553 -44.50 -10.68 2.26
CA GLU A 553 -44.53 -9.32 1.71
C GLU A 553 -44.84 -8.25 2.76
N THR A 554 -44.16 -7.08 2.69
CA THR A 554 -44.76 -5.73 2.55
C THR A 554 -43.67 -4.66 2.38
N ASP A 555 -44.01 -3.64 1.59
CA ASP A 555 -43.28 -2.45 1.13
C ASP A 555 -42.84 -1.44 2.24
N PRO A 556 -42.21 -0.28 1.94
CA PRO A 556 -41.01 0.22 2.61
C PRO A 556 -41.30 1.28 3.69
N LEU A 557 -40.36 1.46 4.63
CA LEU A 557 -40.40 2.55 5.59
C LEU A 557 -39.09 3.34 5.60
N THR A 558 -39.20 4.57 5.13
CA THR A 558 -38.56 5.76 5.69
C THR A 558 -38.81 5.81 7.20
N ASP A 559 -37.80 6.12 8.01
CA ASP A 559 -38.08 6.83 9.26
C ASP A 559 -36.95 7.73 9.75
N SER A 560 -37.36 8.97 9.94
CA SER A 560 -36.78 10.06 10.71
C SER A 560 -36.72 9.74 12.20
N PHE A 561 -35.65 10.11 12.89
CA PHE A 561 -35.63 10.15 14.35
C PHE A 561 -35.78 11.57 14.88
N SER A 562 -36.85 11.75 15.64
CA SER A 562 -37.22 12.92 16.39
C SER A 562 -36.73 12.85 17.84
N GLU A 563 -36.44 14.05 18.33
CA GLU A 563 -36.11 14.49 19.67
C GLU A 563 -37.18 14.09 20.71
N ILE A 564 -36.76 13.60 21.88
CA ILE A 564 -37.60 13.54 23.09
C ILE A 564 -36.82 14.16 24.26
N GLN A 565 -37.33 15.29 24.75
CA GLN A 565 -36.93 15.96 25.99
C GLN A 565 -37.64 15.42 27.24
N SER A 566 -36.99 15.68 28.38
CA SER A 566 -37.53 16.08 29.71
C SER A 566 -37.45 15.02 30.82
N PRO A 567 -37.51 15.40 32.13
CA PRO A 567 -37.23 16.70 32.80
C PRO A 567 -36.15 16.53 33.92
N GLY A 568 -35.43 17.53 34.44
CA GLY A 568 -35.86 18.75 35.12
C GLY A 568 -35.58 18.65 36.63
N LEU A 569 -34.55 19.37 37.13
CA LEU A 569 -34.40 19.69 38.56
C LEU A 569 -33.63 21.03 38.71
N GLU A 570 -34.35 22.07 39.12
CA GLU A 570 -33.81 23.38 39.51
C GLU A 570 -33.51 23.43 41.02
N ILE A 571 -32.41 24.05 41.45
CA ILE A 571 -32.33 24.99 42.60
C ILE A 571 -31.21 26.02 42.31
N PRO A 572 -31.42 27.34 42.55
CA PRO A 572 -30.54 28.44 42.10
C PRO A 572 -29.58 28.94 43.19
N LEU A 573 -28.57 29.76 42.81
CA LEU A 573 -28.05 30.89 43.61
C LEU A 573 -27.11 31.82 42.79
N THR A 574 -27.65 33.01 42.54
CA THR A 574 -27.15 34.38 42.28
C THR A 574 -25.68 34.82 42.38
N LEU A 575 -25.37 35.77 41.47
CA LEU A 575 -24.64 37.08 41.59
C LEU A 575 -23.11 37.11 41.78
N ASP A 576 -22.38 37.68 40.81
CA ASP A 576 -21.87 39.08 40.76
C ASP A 576 -20.78 39.19 39.65
N GLU A 577 -21.00 40.02 38.64
CA GLU A 577 -20.44 41.37 38.42
C GLU A 577 -19.05 41.42 37.75
N ASP A 578 -19.07 42.03 36.55
CA ASP A 578 -18.12 42.97 35.96
C ASP A 578 -16.61 42.79 36.20
N LEU A 579 -15.85 42.78 35.09
CA LEU A 579 -14.92 43.87 34.78
C LEU A 579 -14.38 43.74 33.35
N SER A 580 -14.82 44.66 32.50
CA SER A 580 -14.12 45.07 31.28
C SER A 580 -12.82 45.80 31.66
N LEU A 581 -11.78 45.68 30.83
CA LEU A 581 -10.87 46.80 30.58
C LEU A 581 -10.08 46.61 29.28
N THR A 582 -9.96 47.74 28.61
CA THR A 582 -9.49 48.04 27.27
C THR A 582 -8.01 48.44 27.26
N GLY A 583 -7.42 48.53 26.06
CA GLY A 583 -6.27 49.42 25.77
C GLY A 583 -4.98 48.70 25.41
N SER A 584 -4.64 48.48 24.14
CA SER A 584 -4.01 49.43 23.19
C SER A 584 -2.50 49.63 23.36
N ASN A 585 -1.80 49.37 22.24
CA ASN A 585 -0.72 50.17 21.64
C ASN A 585 0.77 49.92 21.96
N LEU A 586 1.49 49.54 20.88
CA LEU A 586 2.56 50.30 20.20
C LEU A 586 4.05 49.95 20.43
N ILE A 587 4.73 49.87 19.27
CA ILE A 587 6.13 50.20 18.91
C ILE A 587 7.15 49.04 18.80
N ALA A 588 7.64 48.92 17.56
CA ALA A 588 8.84 48.21 17.12
C ALA A 588 10.12 49.03 17.37
N SER A 589 11.26 48.35 17.58
CA SER A 589 12.56 48.90 17.16
C SER A 589 13.62 47.83 17.00
N ASP A 590 14.39 48.02 15.93
CA ASP A 590 15.53 47.27 15.39
C ASP A 590 16.68 46.93 16.36
N GLY A 591 17.32 45.78 16.08
CA GLY A 591 18.72 45.65 15.68
C GLY A 591 19.87 46.02 16.64
N ILE A 592 20.78 45.06 16.88
CA ILE A 592 22.23 45.10 16.54
C ILE A 592 22.99 43.93 17.21
N GLU A 593 23.94 43.40 16.44
CA GLU A 593 24.95 42.35 16.65
C GLU A 593 25.74 42.39 17.99
N ASN A 594 26.09 41.20 18.52
CA ASN A 594 27.48 40.68 18.59
C ASN A 594 27.59 39.41 19.48
N ASN A 595 28.29 38.41 18.94
CA ASN A 595 28.72 37.14 19.53
C ASN A 595 29.86 37.36 20.58
N PRO A 596 30.49 36.32 21.19
CA PRO A 596 30.00 35.15 21.92
C PRO A 596 30.47 35.19 23.39
N LEU A 597 29.90 34.38 24.31
CA LEU A 597 30.63 33.86 25.48
C LEU A 597 29.86 32.72 26.18
N SER A 598 30.53 31.57 26.23
CA SER A 598 30.26 30.40 27.06
C SER A 598 30.10 30.78 28.53
N LEU A 599 29.05 30.29 29.17
CA LEU A 599 29.02 29.90 30.59
C LEU A 599 27.90 28.87 30.78
N GLY A 600 28.27 27.68 31.22
CA GLY A 600 27.33 26.61 31.55
C GLY A 600 26.55 26.91 32.81
N VAL A 601 25.29 26.48 32.84
CA VAL A 601 24.50 26.31 34.05
C VAL A 601 23.62 25.08 33.84
N ASP A 602 23.76 24.13 34.76
CA ASP A 602 22.87 22.99 34.96
C ASP A 602 21.43 23.46 35.21
N GLU A 603 20.47 22.92 34.45
CA GLU A 603 19.04 23.00 34.76
C GLU A 603 18.48 21.56 34.89
N PRO A 604 17.70 21.28 35.94
CA PRO A 604 17.28 19.92 36.29
C PRO A 604 16.06 19.46 35.47
N ARG A 605 16.09 18.19 35.05
CA ARG A 605 14.96 17.46 34.47
C ARG A 605 13.80 17.34 35.48
N SER A 606 12.62 17.82 35.10
CA SER A 606 11.36 17.50 35.77
C SER A 606 10.84 16.15 35.30
N THR A 607 10.92 15.14 36.16
CA THR A 607 10.22 13.86 36.00
C THR A 607 8.74 14.01 36.36
N TYR A 608 7.85 13.75 35.41
CA TYR A 608 6.46 13.39 35.70
C TYR A 608 6.45 11.92 36.15
N LEU A 609 6.12 11.72 37.42
CA LEU A 609 5.72 10.43 37.98
C LEU A 609 4.20 10.43 38.01
N GLU A 610 3.57 9.63 37.17
CA GLU A 610 2.19 9.21 37.41
C GLU A 610 2.18 7.88 38.15
N ASP A 611 1.49 7.96 39.29
CA ASP A 611 1.22 6.95 40.28
C ASP A 611 0.10 6.06 39.78
N ASN A 612 0.35 4.77 39.59
CA ASN A 612 -0.71 3.77 39.45
C ASN A 612 -0.49 2.64 40.46
N SER A 613 -0.88 2.92 41.70
CA SER A 613 -1.11 1.92 42.70
C SER A 613 -2.44 1.18 42.46
N GLY A 614 -2.36 -0.15 42.38
CA GLY A 614 -3.40 -1.01 42.94
C GLY A 614 -4.11 -1.95 41.97
N LEU A 615 -3.74 -3.24 41.99
CA LEU A 615 -4.52 -4.31 42.63
C LEU A 615 -3.95 -5.68 42.26
N SER A 616 -3.33 -6.36 43.23
CA SER A 616 -3.17 -7.81 43.21
C SER A 616 -4.51 -8.46 43.55
N VAL A 617 -4.88 -9.59 42.96
CA VAL A 617 -5.00 -10.90 43.65
C VAL A 617 -5.14 -12.06 42.62
N HIS A 618 -4.26 -13.06 42.72
CA HIS A 618 -4.54 -14.52 42.86
C HIS A 618 -3.57 -15.44 42.11
N ASN A 619 -2.59 -15.94 42.87
CA ASN A 619 -1.94 -17.23 42.68
C ASN A 619 -2.95 -18.38 42.68
N LEU A 620 -2.74 -19.41 41.85
CA LEU A 620 -2.86 -20.86 42.14
C LEU A 620 -2.37 -21.70 40.92
N PRO A 621 -2.06 -23.01 41.05
CA PRO A 621 -0.73 -23.55 40.75
C PRO A 621 -0.65 -24.49 39.53
N LEU A 622 0.60 -24.77 39.15
CA LEU A 622 1.09 -25.82 38.24
C LEU A 622 0.52 -27.22 38.55
N ILE A 623 0.10 -27.94 37.50
CA ILE A 623 -0.05 -29.40 37.46
C ILE A 623 0.71 -29.94 36.23
N PRO A 624 1.55 -30.98 36.36
CA PRO A 624 2.34 -31.50 35.25
C PRO A 624 1.67 -32.65 34.49
N GLY A 625 1.94 -32.69 33.18
CA GLY A 625 2.12 -33.93 32.43
C GLY A 625 0.94 -34.42 31.59
N VAL A 626 1.07 -34.31 30.27
CA VAL A 626 0.71 -35.38 29.31
C VAL A 626 1.66 -35.27 28.11
N VAL A 627 2.44 -36.32 27.88
CA VAL A 627 3.21 -36.57 26.65
C VAL A 627 2.28 -37.25 25.65
N PRO A 628 2.32 -36.90 24.35
CA PRO A 628 1.99 -37.88 23.33
C PRO A 628 3.12 -38.07 22.31
N SER A 629 3.63 -39.30 22.32
CA SER A 629 3.88 -40.17 21.16
C SER A 629 4.53 -39.59 19.89
N GLU A 630 5.77 -40.02 19.72
CA GLU A 630 6.43 -40.44 18.47
C GLU A 630 5.54 -40.52 17.22
N PHE A 631 5.82 -39.68 16.23
CA PHE A 631 5.52 -39.93 14.83
C PHE A 631 6.82 -40.30 14.11
N SER A 632 7.01 -41.60 13.89
CA SER A 632 8.02 -42.14 12.98
C SER A 632 7.50 -42.04 11.54
N VAL A 633 8.06 -41.13 10.74
CA VAL A 633 7.87 -41.10 9.28
C VAL A 633 8.94 -41.98 8.64
N ALA A 634 8.47 -43.02 7.96
CA ALA A 634 9.30 -43.92 7.17
C ALA A 634 9.80 -43.20 5.90
N VAL A 635 11.12 -43.18 5.73
CA VAL A 635 11.81 -42.79 4.49
C VAL A 635 11.64 -43.91 3.47
N ASN A 636 11.16 -43.59 2.27
CA ASN A 636 11.14 -44.49 1.12
C ASN A 636 12.16 -44.00 0.07
N PRO A 637 13.25 -44.73 -0.22
CA PRO A 637 14.23 -44.32 -1.21
C PRO A 637 13.98 -45.00 -2.57
N SER A 638 13.59 -44.23 -3.58
CA SER A 638 13.72 -44.57 -5.01
C SER A 638 13.41 -43.32 -5.85
N GLY A 639 14.21 -42.87 -6.80
CA GLY A 639 15.38 -43.47 -7.40
C GLY A 639 16.08 -42.49 -8.34
N LEU A 640 17.23 -42.96 -8.80
CA LEU A 640 18.08 -42.38 -9.85
C LEU A 640 17.30 -42.20 -11.16
N GLY A 641 17.53 -41.06 -11.82
CA GLY A 641 17.09 -40.71 -13.16
C GLY A 641 17.54 -39.31 -13.51
#